data_AF-A0A968E2P6-F1
#
_entry.id   AF-A0A968E2P6-F1
#
_cell.length_a   1.000
_cell.length_b   1.000
_cell.length_c   1.000
_cell.angle_alpha   90.00
_cell.angle_beta   90.00
_cell.angle_gamma   90.00
#
_symmetry.space_group_name_H-M   'P 1'
#
loop_
_entity.id
_entity.type
_entity.pdbx_description
1 polymer ?
#
loop_
_entity_poly.entity_id
_entity_poly.type
_entity_poly.pdbx_seq_one_letter_code
_entity_poly.pdbx_strand_id
1 'polypeptide(L)'
;MIQAKKQLKNILFVVLIGVVFSVFTSPAFGRISGAIYTSVEDGGSVNANIYESKEDVYLNGGPKSENKTSMALPAGDYYFQVTDPSGKHLLSEDPVSCRRVRVSEEGVFIAAVDEPACSNPGCVHEVGIDIYRPFLDARTIRLMPYSDTPNNGGVYKVWITPVDKFVGNPCLAKPTQNRDYIFGFIPAFCKTDNYKVRGKCDPPIIDIIKFEDLNTDGIWDEGEPEIDWMVTVTDPLGSSNVYTTPASIVASKGIWTIAEEIPEGWEQTALFIDGVSQDPPVSEVPFDFKTSCGEVQEVIFGNTRLFDINVCKFYDKNMNKQKDEGENWNADLPVITFHLIGTTAGGENVDIVLKTDEQGKATFEDILSGVYTLCEEDVPADWVATTPACVNINLPEDAGDKTAINFGFGNVKKGSIKACKFHDKNMNGQKDEGEDWSIDLPVITFCLQGVALNGDVIDTCQDTDENGCVVFADLLPGNYTVCEENLPAYWVPTTPVCTNVDLASGEETEFGFGNVKKGSITACKFYDKDLDGVKDEGEGWNADLPVIKFCLEGVALNGDVVSKTCQDIDENGCVVFDDLLPGNYTLCEENVPDDWKPTTSKCKEVDLASGEELEFGFGNVKVCPLSAFKYYDKNQNRQKDIDEPALAGILFILTGEVVDGSQVYKEMCTGADGLAVFSDLFPGIYMIKEQLPDGEWEATGPMEAVFTLPEDCDSVFNVGNICYRHFVCGFGTKGYWHNQNGIEELKSDMALYNTAIDYVNSLGPYKTASDYFDQGDEPFNGMFTNGSPVPAGQVAGTPAGSREAEISNFLVEDVGNGGIREQLAQQLLAFIFNTYYRAGGLDAKVALPGEGSVKASDIIADAIQAWSSGTHTEQSAMSTLLDRFNMSSMVSCSVISEVPCDFAPMCP
;
A
#
# COMPACT_ATOMS: atom_id res chain seq x y z
N MET A 1 -17.80 -73.60 -92.44
CA MET A 1 -17.04 -74.70 -93.09
C MET A 1 -16.94 -75.85 -92.08
N ILE A 2 -17.29 -77.10 -92.43
CA ILE A 2 -16.93 -78.36 -91.70
C ILE A 2 -17.44 -78.48 -90.22
N GLN A 3 -18.56 -79.20 -89.95
CA GLN A 3 -18.66 -80.59 -89.39
C GLN A 3 -18.62 -80.73 -87.83
N ALA A 4 -19.19 -81.76 -87.15
CA ALA A 4 -20.26 -82.76 -87.50
C ALA A 4 -20.58 -83.80 -86.35
N LYS A 5 -21.69 -84.57 -86.55
CA LYS A 5 -21.98 -86.00 -86.11
C LYS A 5 -22.35 -86.26 -84.63
N LYS A 6 -23.06 -87.34 -84.22
CA LYS A 6 -23.49 -88.69 -84.75
C LYS A 6 -24.96 -89.01 -84.28
N GLN A 7 -25.75 -90.03 -84.67
CA GLN A 7 -25.91 -90.95 -85.85
C GLN A 7 -27.43 -91.30 -86.00
N LEU A 8 -28.12 -92.46 -85.78
CA LEU A 8 -28.01 -93.96 -85.81
C LEU A 8 -29.48 -94.49 -85.60
N LYS A 9 -30.10 -95.63 -86.01
CA LYS A 9 -30.06 -96.75 -87.01
C LYS A 9 -31.45 -97.50 -86.90
N ASN A 10 -31.96 -98.52 -87.64
CA ASN A 10 -31.69 -99.38 -88.82
C ASN A 10 -33.08 -100.01 -89.25
N ILE A 11 -33.16 -100.99 -90.20
CA ILE A 11 -34.18 -102.12 -90.39
C ILE A 11 -34.42 -102.45 -91.90
N LEU A 12 -35.52 -103.10 -92.33
CA LEU A 12 -35.62 -103.99 -93.54
C LEU A 12 -37.01 -104.05 -94.23
N PHE A 13 -37.12 -104.72 -95.40
CA PHE A 13 -38.29 -104.72 -96.32
C PHE A 13 -38.34 -105.94 -97.30
N VAL A 14 -39.53 -106.36 -97.78
CA VAL A 14 -39.82 -107.31 -98.90
C VAL A 14 -41.23 -106.97 -99.50
N VAL A 15 -41.37 -106.31 -100.68
CA VAL A 15 -41.69 -106.84 -102.06
C VAL A 15 -43.14 -107.39 -102.23
N LEU A 16 -43.99 -107.06 -103.24
CA LEU A 16 -43.86 -107.14 -104.72
C LEU A 16 -44.75 -106.11 -105.55
N ILE A 17 -44.84 -106.32 -106.87
CA ILE A 17 -45.35 -105.58 -108.08
C ILE A 17 -46.89 -105.49 -108.30
N GLY A 18 -47.37 -104.49 -109.08
CA GLY A 18 -48.80 -104.37 -109.53
C GLY A 18 -49.23 -103.54 -110.77
N VAL A 19 -48.39 -103.23 -111.79
CA VAL A 19 -48.77 -102.69 -113.16
C VAL A 19 -49.36 -101.24 -113.24
N VAL A 20 -49.35 -100.62 -114.44
CA VAL A 20 -49.50 -99.17 -114.72
C VAL A 20 -50.44 -98.87 -115.92
N PHE A 21 -51.12 -97.71 -115.92
CA PHE A 21 -51.61 -96.99 -117.12
C PHE A 21 -51.48 -95.46 -116.91
N SER A 22 -51.33 -94.68 -117.99
CA SER A 22 -50.86 -93.27 -117.90
C SER A 22 -51.90 -92.21 -118.30
N VAL A 23 -52.04 -91.15 -117.50
CA VAL A 23 -52.78 -89.90 -117.82
C VAL A 23 -52.03 -88.69 -117.22
N PHE A 24 -52.05 -87.54 -117.88
CA PHE A 24 -51.44 -86.29 -117.39
C PHE A 24 -52.24 -85.64 -116.24
N THR A 25 -51.55 -84.97 -115.32
CA THR A 25 -52.15 -84.36 -114.11
C THR A 25 -51.85 -82.87 -113.97
N SER A 26 -52.85 -82.06 -113.64
CA SER A 26 -52.69 -80.65 -113.22
C SER A 26 -52.17 -80.55 -111.78
N PRO A 27 -51.39 -79.50 -111.43
CA PRO A 27 -50.95 -79.27 -110.05
C PRO A 27 -52.08 -78.69 -109.18
N ALA A 28 -52.11 -79.07 -107.90
CA ALA A 28 -52.99 -78.49 -106.88
C ALA A 28 -52.18 -77.64 -105.89
N PHE A 29 -52.68 -76.45 -105.52
CA PHE A 29 -52.05 -75.58 -104.52
C PHE A 29 -52.45 -75.98 -103.09
N GLY A 30 -51.46 -76.01 -102.18
CA GLY A 30 -51.65 -76.36 -100.77
C GLY A 30 -51.97 -75.17 -99.85
N ARG A 31 -52.47 -75.47 -98.64
CA ARG A 31 -52.61 -74.50 -97.54
C ARG A 31 -51.25 -74.21 -96.88
N ILE A 32 -51.08 -73.04 -96.28
CA ILE A 32 -49.86 -72.71 -95.52
C ILE A 32 -49.77 -73.49 -94.20
N SER A 33 -48.55 -73.90 -93.82
CA SER A 33 -48.22 -74.52 -92.53
C SER A 33 -48.16 -73.49 -91.39
N GLY A 34 -47.93 -73.95 -90.17
CA GLY A 34 -47.61 -73.07 -89.04
C GLY A 34 -48.79 -72.58 -88.19
N ALA A 35 -48.44 -71.81 -87.17
CA ALA A 35 -49.33 -71.07 -86.26
C ALA A 35 -48.67 -69.74 -85.85
N ILE A 36 -49.45 -68.85 -85.25
CA ILE A 36 -49.00 -67.61 -84.58
C ILE A 36 -49.58 -67.57 -83.17
N TYR A 37 -48.95 -66.80 -82.30
CA TYR A 37 -49.40 -66.57 -80.93
C TYR A 37 -49.29 -65.10 -80.57
N THR A 38 -50.25 -64.58 -79.83
CA THR A 38 -50.03 -63.36 -79.04
C THR A 38 -49.11 -63.64 -77.84
N SER A 39 -48.38 -62.62 -77.41
CA SER A 39 -47.35 -62.62 -76.37
C SER A 39 -47.29 -61.24 -75.71
N VAL A 40 -46.63 -61.14 -74.55
CA VAL A 40 -46.04 -59.87 -74.06
C VAL A 40 -44.69 -59.58 -74.75
N GLU A 41 -44.14 -58.39 -74.53
CA GLU A 41 -42.92 -57.84 -75.13
C GLU A 41 -41.72 -58.81 -75.11
N ASP A 42 -41.38 -59.36 -73.94
CA ASP A 42 -40.21 -60.22 -73.70
C ASP A 42 -40.34 -61.64 -74.29
N GLY A 43 -41.47 -61.96 -74.95
CA GLY A 43 -41.79 -63.33 -75.31
C GLY A 43 -42.29 -64.17 -74.12
N GLY A 44 -42.49 -63.59 -72.93
CA GLY A 44 -42.83 -64.21 -71.65
C GLY A 44 -43.94 -65.25 -71.75
N SER A 45 -45.12 -64.78 -72.16
CA SER A 45 -46.30 -65.61 -72.38
C SER A 45 -46.35 -66.19 -73.80
N VAL A 46 -46.98 -67.36 -73.95
CA VAL A 46 -47.49 -67.81 -75.26
C VAL A 46 -48.98 -67.99 -75.11
N ASN A 47 -49.74 -67.26 -75.93
CA ASN A 47 -51.20 -67.19 -75.86
C ASN A 47 -51.68 -66.86 -74.43
N ALA A 48 -51.37 -65.66 -73.93
CA ALA A 48 -51.88 -65.20 -72.63
C ALA A 48 -53.42 -65.16 -72.60
N ASN A 49 -54.09 -65.12 -73.77
CA ASN A 49 -55.53 -64.97 -74.00
C ASN A 49 -56.13 -63.67 -73.45
N ILE A 50 -55.52 -63.04 -72.44
CA ILE A 50 -55.95 -61.81 -71.77
C ILE A 50 -54.70 -60.99 -71.46
N TYR A 51 -54.70 -59.73 -71.85
CA TYR A 51 -53.67 -58.73 -71.52
C TYR A 51 -54.32 -57.59 -70.73
N GLU A 52 -53.55 -56.85 -69.93
CA GLU A 52 -54.09 -55.73 -69.14
C GLU A 52 -54.36 -54.51 -70.03
N SER A 53 -53.39 -54.08 -70.86
CA SER A 53 -53.56 -53.02 -71.87
C SER A 53 -53.47 -53.52 -73.32
N LYS A 54 -53.70 -52.61 -74.29
CA LYS A 54 -53.45 -52.87 -75.73
C LYS A 54 -51.96 -52.78 -76.08
N GLU A 55 -51.18 -52.06 -75.29
CA GLU A 55 -49.76 -51.79 -75.54
C GLU A 55 -48.89 -52.98 -75.14
N ASP A 56 -49.35 -53.79 -74.18
CA ASP A 56 -48.74 -55.08 -73.80
C ASP A 56 -48.86 -56.18 -74.86
N VAL A 57 -49.64 -55.97 -75.94
CA VAL A 57 -49.96 -57.05 -76.89
C VAL A 57 -48.98 -57.08 -78.06
N TYR A 58 -48.12 -58.10 -78.05
CA TYR A 58 -47.17 -58.42 -79.10
C TYR A 58 -47.57 -59.72 -79.83
N LEU A 59 -47.03 -59.92 -81.03
CA LEU A 59 -47.17 -61.11 -81.86
C LEU A 59 -45.85 -61.86 -81.91
N ASN A 60 -45.91 -63.19 -81.77
CA ASN A 60 -44.75 -64.07 -81.73
C ASN A 60 -44.87 -65.22 -82.75
N GLY A 61 -43.75 -65.55 -83.39
CA GLY A 61 -43.62 -66.52 -84.47
C GLY A 61 -43.09 -67.89 -84.01
N GLY A 62 -43.71 -68.96 -84.52
CA GLY A 62 -43.27 -70.34 -84.31
C GLY A 62 -43.45 -70.87 -82.88
N PRO A 63 -43.30 -72.20 -82.67
CA PRO A 63 -43.41 -72.80 -81.35
C PRO A 63 -42.21 -72.48 -80.45
N LYS A 64 -42.43 -72.36 -79.13
CA LYS A 64 -41.37 -72.18 -78.11
C LYS A 64 -40.42 -73.39 -77.93
N SER A 65 -40.67 -74.52 -78.59
CA SER A 65 -39.86 -75.75 -78.46
C SER A 65 -39.02 -76.01 -79.70
N GLU A 66 -37.70 -76.16 -79.54
CA GLU A 66 -36.66 -76.26 -80.59
C GLU A 66 -36.85 -77.34 -81.68
N ASN A 67 -37.78 -78.27 -81.51
CA ASN A 67 -37.87 -79.51 -82.33
C ASN A 67 -39.20 -79.67 -83.10
N LYS A 68 -39.84 -78.58 -83.56
CA LYS A 68 -41.12 -78.62 -84.31
C LYS A 68 -41.22 -77.65 -85.50
N THR A 69 -40.31 -77.78 -86.47
CA THR A 69 -40.38 -77.05 -87.77
C THR A 69 -41.70 -77.29 -88.53
N SER A 70 -42.41 -78.39 -88.30
CA SER A 70 -43.74 -78.64 -88.88
C SER A 70 -44.86 -77.70 -88.37
N MET A 71 -44.59 -76.90 -87.33
CA MET A 71 -45.50 -75.89 -86.78
C MET A 71 -44.98 -74.45 -86.94
N ALA A 72 -43.88 -74.26 -87.68
CA ALA A 72 -43.41 -72.95 -88.13
C ALA A 72 -44.26 -72.37 -89.27
N LEU A 73 -44.35 -71.03 -89.33
CA LEU A 73 -44.63 -70.36 -90.59
C LEU A 73 -43.44 -70.58 -91.55
N PRO A 74 -43.66 -70.81 -92.85
CA PRO A 74 -42.59 -70.80 -93.85
C PRO A 74 -41.76 -69.51 -93.82
N ALA A 75 -40.49 -69.60 -94.21
CA ALA A 75 -39.62 -68.43 -94.33
C ALA A 75 -40.15 -67.42 -95.36
N GLY A 76 -39.95 -66.13 -95.10
CA GLY A 76 -40.34 -65.04 -95.99
C GLY A 76 -41.07 -63.90 -95.29
N ASP A 77 -41.69 -63.03 -96.08
CA ASP A 77 -42.37 -61.84 -95.58
C ASP A 77 -43.89 -62.03 -95.51
N TYR A 78 -44.47 -61.52 -94.44
CA TYR A 78 -45.89 -61.63 -94.13
C TYR A 78 -46.47 -60.26 -93.79
N TYR A 79 -47.72 -60.02 -94.18
CA TYR A 79 -48.54 -58.94 -93.63
C TYR A 79 -49.41 -59.48 -92.50
N PHE A 80 -49.66 -58.68 -91.47
CA PHE A 80 -50.64 -58.97 -90.41
C PHE A 80 -51.75 -57.92 -90.31
N GLN A 81 -52.85 -58.26 -89.64
CA GLN A 81 -53.93 -57.32 -89.32
C GLN A 81 -54.70 -57.73 -88.07
N VAL A 82 -55.21 -56.75 -87.32
CA VAL A 82 -56.15 -56.96 -86.21
C VAL A 82 -57.57 -56.64 -86.68
N THR A 83 -58.51 -57.54 -86.41
CA THR A 83 -59.95 -57.37 -86.67
C THR A 83 -60.77 -57.65 -85.41
N ASP A 84 -62.06 -57.33 -85.46
CA ASP A 84 -63.02 -57.92 -84.54
C ASP A 84 -63.05 -59.47 -84.69
N PRO A 85 -63.61 -60.23 -83.74
CA PRO A 85 -63.61 -61.69 -83.79
C PRO A 85 -64.35 -62.29 -85.00
N SER A 86 -65.28 -61.56 -85.61
CA SER A 86 -66.00 -62.02 -86.81
C SER A 86 -65.29 -61.68 -88.13
N GLY A 87 -64.28 -60.81 -88.13
CA GLY A 87 -63.57 -60.37 -89.34
C GLY A 87 -64.38 -59.41 -90.22
N LYS A 88 -65.37 -58.72 -89.65
CA LYS A 88 -66.20 -57.71 -90.34
C LYS A 88 -65.67 -56.28 -90.18
N HIS A 89 -64.92 -56.02 -89.11
CA HIS A 89 -64.36 -54.71 -88.80
C HIS A 89 -62.83 -54.84 -88.70
N LEU A 90 -62.11 -54.13 -89.57
CA LEU A 90 -60.68 -53.94 -89.43
C LEU A 90 -60.41 -52.95 -88.30
N LEU A 91 -59.61 -53.39 -87.33
CA LEU A 91 -59.23 -52.62 -86.15
C LEU A 91 -57.83 -52.02 -86.27
N SER A 92 -56.90 -52.64 -87.02
CA SER A 92 -55.65 -51.97 -87.41
C SER A 92 -55.95 -50.64 -88.12
N GLU A 93 -55.27 -49.58 -87.67
CA GLU A 93 -55.56 -48.19 -88.06
C GLU A 93 -54.63 -47.68 -89.17
N ASP A 94 -53.48 -48.31 -89.27
CA ASP A 94 -52.33 -48.02 -90.13
C ASP A 94 -52.38 -48.78 -91.47
N PRO A 95 -51.59 -48.39 -92.49
CA PRO A 95 -51.41 -49.13 -93.77
C PRO A 95 -50.93 -50.58 -93.62
N VAL A 96 -51.44 -51.52 -94.45
CA VAL A 96 -50.97 -52.93 -94.44
C VAL A 96 -49.45 -53.06 -94.67
N SER A 97 -48.85 -52.12 -95.41
CA SER A 97 -47.40 -51.97 -95.58
C SER A 97 -46.61 -51.85 -94.27
N CYS A 98 -47.19 -51.21 -93.24
CA CYS A 98 -46.56 -50.98 -91.94
C CYS A 98 -46.56 -52.26 -91.07
N ARG A 99 -47.63 -53.07 -91.22
CA ARG A 99 -47.82 -54.37 -90.56
C ARG A 99 -47.12 -55.52 -91.28
N ARG A 100 -45.86 -55.32 -91.67
CA ARG A 100 -45.05 -56.34 -92.37
C ARG A 100 -43.94 -56.89 -91.47
N VAL A 101 -43.86 -58.22 -91.39
CA VAL A 101 -42.90 -58.97 -90.56
C VAL A 101 -42.13 -59.99 -91.39
N ARG A 102 -40.85 -60.19 -91.06
CA ARG A 102 -39.97 -61.20 -91.68
C ARG A 102 -39.84 -62.43 -90.80
N VAL A 103 -40.15 -63.59 -91.38
CA VAL A 103 -40.00 -64.93 -90.81
C VAL A 103 -38.69 -65.55 -91.32
N SER A 104 -37.85 -66.06 -90.41
CA SER A 104 -36.60 -66.75 -90.72
C SER A 104 -36.81 -68.18 -91.26
N GLU A 105 -35.73 -68.85 -91.69
CA GLU A 105 -35.78 -70.28 -92.07
C GLU A 105 -36.23 -71.19 -90.92
N GLU A 106 -35.99 -70.80 -89.67
CA GLU A 106 -36.41 -71.52 -88.47
C GLU A 106 -37.82 -71.13 -87.97
N GLY A 107 -38.54 -70.25 -88.68
CA GLY A 107 -39.95 -69.96 -88.42
C GLY A 107 -40.25 -68.95 -87.32
N VAL A 108 -39.23 -68.31 -86.74
CA VAL A 108 -39.37 -67.17 -85.81
C VAL A 108 -39.42 -65.85 -86.56
N PHE A 109 -40.07 -64.84 -85.99
CA PHE A 109 -39.93 -63.46 -86.45
C PHE A 109 -38.55 -62.93 -86.07
N ILE A 110 -37.90 -62.21 -86.99
CA ILE A 110 -36.58 -61.61 -86.76
C ILE A 110 -36.57 -60.09 -86.95
N ALA A 111 -37.58 -59.52 -87.61
CA ALA A 111 -37.74 -58.07 -87.77
C ALA A 111 -39.16 -57.71 -88.20
N ALA A 112 -39.67 -56.56 -87.74
CA ALA A 112 -40.60 -55.77 -88.52
C ALA A 112 -39.83 -55.15 -89.70
N VAL A 113 -40.40 -55.13 -90.90
CA VAL A 113 -39.69 -54.72 -92.13
C VAL A 113 -40.56 -53.83 -93.02
N ASP A 114 -39.96 -52.84 -93.66
CA ASP A 114 -40.66 -51.84 -94.47
C ASP A 114 -41.20 -52.42 -95.81
N GLU A 115 -42.05 -51.67 -96.52
CA GLU A 115 -42.61 -52.01 -97.83
C GLU A 115 -42.17 -51.03 -98.94
N PRO A 116 -41.11 -51.36 -99.71
CA PRO A 116 -40.58 -50.48 -100.77
C PRO A 116 -41.57 -50.11 -101.88
N ALA A 117 -42.69 -50.82 -102.03
CA ALA A 117 -43.73 -50.47 -102.99
C ALA A 117 -44.60 -49.26 -102.56
N CYS A 118 -44.49 -48.80 -101.32
CA CYS A 118 -45.33 -47.74 -100.75
C CYS A 118 -44.51 -46.50 -100.34
N SER A 119 -45.04 -45.30 -100.57
CA SER A 119 -44.39 -44.03 -100.25
C SER A 119 -44.45 -43.63 -98.77
N ASN A 120 -44.50 -44.61 -97.85
CA ASN A 120 -44.61 -44.42 -96.40
C ASN A 120 -43.43 -45.07 -95.66
N PRO A 121 -42.16 -44.74 -95.99
CA PRO A 121 -41.01 -45.36 -95.34
C PRO A 121 -40.97 -45.04 -93.83
N GLY A 122 -40.61 -46.04 -93.02
CA GLY A 122 -40.35 -45.89 -91.58
C GLY A 122 -41.52 -46.20 -90.64
N CYS A 123 -42.68 -46.65 -91.12
CA CYS A 123 -43.84 -46.96 -90.27
C CYS A 123 -43.83 -48.37 -89.62
N VAL A 124 -42.66 -48.96 -89.36
CA VAL A 124 -42.57 -50.32 -88.80
C VAL A 124 -43.03 -50.40 -87.35
N HIS A 125 -43.65 -51.51 -86.98
CA HIS A 125 -44.08 -51.79 -85.61
C HIS A 125 -42.91 -52.05 -84.66
N GLU A 126 -43.10 -51.70 -83.38
CA GLU A 126 -42.11 -51.86 -82.30
C GLU A 126 -41.76 -53.34 -82.05
N VAL A 127 -40.48 -53.61 -81.71
CA VAL A 127 -39.93 -54.96 -81.62
C VAL A 127 -39.39 -55.28 -80.23
N GLY A 128 -40.02 -56.24 -79.55
CA GLY A 128 -39.51 -56.80 -78.30
C GLY A 128 -38.49 -57.92 -78.56
N ILE A 129 -37.77 -58.33 -77.50
CA ILE A 129 -36.78 -59.41 -77.55
C ILE A 129 -37.42 -60.68 -76.99
N ASP A 130 -37.48 -61.78 -77.75
CA ASP A 130 -37.92 -63.07 -77.20
C ASP A 130 -36.82 -63.68 -76.34
N ILE A 131 -36.94 -63.58 -75.02
CA ILE A 131 -35.90 -64.00 -74.06
C ILE A 131 -35.68 -65.52 -74.02
N TYR A 132 -36.58 -66.32 -74.60
CA TYR A 132 -36.44 -67.76 -74.69
C TYR A 132 -35.66 -68.20 -75.92
N ARG A 133 -35.61 -67.36 -76.97
CA ARG A 133 -34.97 -67.67 -78.26
C ARG A 133 -34.02 -66.56 -78.78
N PRO A 134 -33.26 -65.83 -77.94
CA PRO A 134 -32.42 -64.72 -78.40
C PRO A 134 -31.29 -65.18 -79.33
N PHE A 135 -30.87 -66.45 -79.23
CA PHE A 135 -29.88 -67.07 -80.11
C PHE A 135 -30.36 -67.30 -81.55
N LEU A 136 -31.65 -67.11 -81.84
CA LEU A 136 -32.22 -67.10 -83.18
C LEU A 136 -32.50 -65.68 -83.71
N ASP A 137 -32.03 -64.65 -82.99
CA ASP A 137 -32.44 -63.24 -83.17
C ASP A 137 -33.97 -63.05 -83.13
N ALA A 138 -34.65 -63.87 -82.30
CA ALA A 138 -36.10 -63.93 -82.26
C ALA A 138 -36.70 -62.67 -81.64
N ARG A 139 -37.66 -62.06 -82.35
CA ARG A 139 -38.37 -60.84 -81.95
C ARG A 139 -39.84 -61.09 -81.76
N THR A 140 -40.44 -60.30 -80.87
CA THR A 140 -41.89 -60.11 -80.79
C THR A 140 -42.24 -58.80 -81.50
N ILE A 141 -43.43 -58.68 -82.10
CA ILE A 141 -43.85 -57.47 -82.84
C ILE A 141 -45.09 -56.87 -82.18
N ARG A 142 -45.06 -55.63 -81.69
CA ARG A 142 -46.23 -55.02 -81.03
C ARG A 142 -47.39 -54.90 -82.02
N LEU A 143 -48.62 -55.25 -81.62
CA LEU A 143 -49.78 -55.19 -82.50
C LEU A 143 -50.36 -53.78 -82.66
N MET A 144 -50.19 -52.89 -81.67
CA MET A 144 -50.60 -51.48 -81.75
C MET A 144 -49.87 -50.75 -82.89
N PRO A 145 -50.55 -49.85 -83.64
CA PRO A 145 -51.87 -49.28 -83.33
C PRO A 145 -53.07 -50.09 -83.83
N TYR A 146 -54.08 -50.26 -82.96
CA TYR A 146 -55.42 -50.73 -83.35
C TYR A 146 -56.54 -50.12 -82.50
N SER A 147 -57.67 -49.83 -83.15
CA SER A 147 -58.91 -49.37 -82.54
C SER A 147 -59.47 -50.41 -81.57
N ASP A 148 -60.27 -49.97 -80.60
CA ASP A 148 -60.95 -50.88 -79.69
C ASP A 148 -61.96 -51.78 -80.42
N THR A 149 -62.05 -53.04 -79.97
CA THR A 149 -62.98 -54.01 -80.56
C THR A 149 -64.43 -53.65 -80.22
N PRO A 150 -65.36 -53.63 -81.20
CA PRO A 150 -66.79 -53.47 -80.93
C PRO A 150 -67.43 -54.72 -80.28
N ASN A 151 -66.61 -55.66 -79.80
CA ASN A 151 -67.03 -56.83 -79.05
C ASN A 151 -66.99 -56.53 -77.54
N ASN A 152 -68.15 -56.43 -76.89
CA ASN A 152 -68.28 -56.18 -75.44
C ASN A 152 -67.51 -57.18 -74.53
N GLY A 153 -67.05 -58.32 -75.05
CA GLY A 153 -66.21 -59.27 -74.33
C GLY A 153 -64.71 -58.96 -74.36
N GLY A 154 -64.32 -57.82 -74.94
CA GLY A 154 -62.92 -57.38 -75.07
C GLY A 154 -62.10 -58.17 -76.09
N VAL A 155 -62.74 -58.98 -76.95
CA VAL A 155 -62.05 -59.95 -77.82
C VAL A 155 -61.61 -59.33 -79.15
N TYR A 156 -60.36 -59.56 -79.51
CA TYR A 156 -59.71 -59.20 -80.77
C TYR A 156 -59.28 -60.46 -81.53
N LYS A 157 -59.04 -60.33 -82.84
CA LYS A 157 -58.46 -61.39 -83.67
C LYS A 157 -57.33 -60.84 -84.52
N VAL A 158 -56.15 -61.42 -84.39
CA VAL A 158 -55.03 -61.17 -85.30
C VAL A 158 -55.05 -62.17 -86.46
N TRP A 159 -54.69 -61.70 -87.66
CA TRP A 159 -54.49 -62.50 -88.87
C TRP A 159 -53.08 -62.26 -89.40
N ILE A 160 -52.51 -63.24 -90.09
CA ILE A 160 -51.25 -63.11 -90.84
C ILE A 160 -51.34 -63.85 -92.18
N THR A 161 -50.78 -63.29 -93.25
CA THR A 161 -50.74 -63.88 -94.62
C THR A 161 -49.37 -63.65 -95.26
N PRO A 162 -48.83 -64.58 -96.08
CA PRO A 162 -47.68 -64.29 -96.92
C PRO A 162 -47.97 -63.10 -97.84
N VAL A 163 -46.96 -62.24 -98.09
CA VAL A 163 -47.08 -61.09 -99.00
C VAL A 163 -47.54 -61.53 -100.41
N ASP A 164 -47.05 -62.66 -100.90
CA ASP A 164 -47.41 -63.21 -102.22
C ASP A 164 -48.80 -63.91 -102.28
N LYS A 165 -49.59 -63.84 -101.20
CA LYS A 165 -50.99 -64.31 -101.11
C LYS A 165 -51.99 -63.21 -100.74
N PHE A 166 -51.52 -62.00 -100.46
CA PHE A 166 -52.36 -60.84 -100.22
C PHE A 166 -52.98 -60.31 -101.53
N VAL A 167 -54.25 -59.88 -101.48
CA VAL A 167 -54.99 -59.37 -102.65
C VAL A 167 -55.53 -57.97 -102.37
N GLY A 168 -54.81 -56.96 -102.85
CA GLY A 168 -55.20 -55.56 -102.71
C GLY A 168 -54.02 -54.61 -102.92
N ASN A 169 -54.21 -53.33 -102.62
CA ASN A 169 -53.12 -52.37 -102.49
C ASN A 169 -52.66 -52.35 -101.02
N PRO A 170 -51.40 -52.76 -100.70
CA PRO A 170 -50.91 -52.78 -99.32
C PRO A 170 -50.68 -51.39 -98.73
N CYS A 171 -50.58 -50.34 -99.55
CA CYS A 171 -50.39 -48.96 -99.09
C CYS A 171 -51.67 -48.33 -98.49
N LEU A 172 -52.76 -49.10 -98.36
CA LEU A 172 -54.02 -48.66 -97.77
C LEU A 172 -54.18 -49.23 -96.36
N ALA A 173 -54.66 -48.42 -95.42
CA ALA A 173 -55.04 -48.91 -94.09
C ALA A 173 -56.20 -49.89 -94.13
N LYS A 174 -57.21 -49.61 -94.98
CA LYS A 174 -58.41 -50.43 -95.18
C LYS A 174 -58.51 -50.86 -96.66
N PRO A 175 -57.87 -51.99 -97.06
CA PRO A 175 -58.09 -52.61 -98.35
C PRO A 175 -59.54 -53.08 -98.54
N THR A 176 -59.93 -53.45 -99.75
CA THR A 176 -61.30 -53.93 -100.03
C THR A 176 -61.58 -55.29 -99.38
N GLN A 177 -62.85 -55.53 -99.06
CA GLN A 177 -63.36 -56.80 -98.54
C GLN A 177 -64.41 -57.38 -99.52
N ASN A 178 -64.40 -58.71 -99.69
CA ASN A 178 -65.38 -59.45 -100.48
C ASN A 178 -65.62 -60.84 -99.84
N ARG A 179 -66.48 -61.68 -100.43
CA ARG A 179 -66.68 -63.07 -99.98
C ARG A 179 -65.39 -63.92 -100.00
N ASP A 180 -64.46 -63.60 -100.91
CA ASP A 180 -63.26 -64.39 -101.15
C ASP A 180 -62.07 -63.97 -100.27
N TYR A 181 -62.08 -62.76 -99.70
CA TYR A 181 -60.99 -62.21 -98.88
C TYR A 181 -61.45 -61.13 -97.88
N ILE A 182 -60.83 -61.12 -96.71
CA ILE A 182 -61.10 -60.20 -95.60
C ILE A 182 -60.03 -59.10 -95.60
N PHE A 183 -60.36 -57.91 -96.11
CA PHE A 183 -59.42 -56.79 -96.25
C PHE A 183 -58.12 -57.18 -97.00
N GLY A 184 -58.27 -57.97 -98.06
CA GLY A 184 -57.19 -58.54 -98.87
C GLY A 184 -56.54 -59.83 -98.34
N PHE A 185 -56.86 -60.27 -97.12
CA PHE A 185 -56.40 -61.53 -96.55
C PHE A 185 -57.33 -62.69 -96.98
N ILE A 186 -56.85 -63.60 -97.83
CA ILE A 186 -57.61 -64.79 -98.26
C ILE A 186 -57.61 -65.83 -97.13
N PRO A 187 -58.77 -66.22 -96.54
CA PRO A 187 -58.80 -67.08 -95.36
C PRO A 187 -58.12 -68.45 -95.51
N ALA A 188 -58.01 -68.98 -96.73
CA ALA A 188 -57.32 -70.24 -97.03
C ALA A 188 -55.78 -70.16 -96.94
N PHE A 189 -55.22 -68.95 -96.98
CA PHE A 189 -53.78 -68.68 -96.94
C PHE A 189 -53.34 -67.90 -95.68
N CYS A 190 -54.22 -67.78 -94.68
CA CYS A 190 -53.94 -67.07 -93.44
C CYS A 190 -53.69 -68.02 -92.24
N LYS A 191 -53.04 -67.49 -91.20
CA LYS A 191 -53.21 -67.94 -89.82
C LYS A 191 -53.87 -66.86 -88.99
N THR A 192 -54.48 -67.27 -87.88
CA THR A 192 -55.17 -66.39 -86.94
C THR A 192 -54.93 -66.83 -85.51
N ASP A 193 -54.99 -65.86 -84.60
CA ASP A 193 -55.08 -66.07 -83.14
C ASP A 193 -56.11 -65.08 -82.56
N ASN A 194 -56.62 -65.35 -81.36
CA ASN A 194 -57.59 -64.47 -80.68
C ASN A 194 -57.10 -64.14 -79.28
N TYR A 195 -57.33 -62.90 -78.84
CA TYR A 195 -56.93 -62.43 -77.53
C TYR A 195 -57.96 -61.47 -76.95
N LYS A 196 -57.85 -61.17 -75.66
CA LYS A 196 -58.59 -60.12 -74.98
C LYS A 196 -57.66 -59.05 -74.44
N VAL A 197 -58.20 -57.86 -74.28
CA VAL A 197 -57.62 -56.82 -73.42
C VAL A 197 -58.65 -56.51 -72.33
N ARG A 198 -58.18 -56.27 -71.10
CA ARG A 198 -59.03 -55.87 -69.97
C ARG A 198 -59.42 -54.39 -70.06
N GLY A 199 -60.32 -53.95 -69.18
CA GLY A 199 -60.66 -52.54 -69.04
C GLY A 199 -59.52 -51.76 -68.38
N LYS A 200 -59.55 -50.44 -68.50
CA LYS A 200 -58.61 -49.51 -67.85
C LYS A 200 -58.43 -49.86 -66.36
N CYS A 201 -57.19 -50.02 -65.91
CA CYS A 201 -56.83 -50.20 -64.51
C CYS A 201 -56.65 -48.85 -63.79
N ASP A 202 -56.58 -48.90 -62.47
CA ASP A 202 -56.12 -47.78 -61.64
C ASP A 202 -54.58 -47.76 -61.60
N PRO A 203 -53.93 -46.58 -61.70
CA PRO A 203 -52.48 -46.46 -61.77
C PRO A 203 -51.81 -46.73 -60.41
N PRO A 204 -50.48 -46.88 -60.36
CA PRO A 204 -49.72 -46.90 -59.11
C PRO A 204 -49.76 -45.54 -58.39
N ILE A 205 -49.56 -45.56 -57.07
CA ILE A 205 -49.59 -44.39 -56.19
C ILE A 205 -48.38 -44.44 -55.24
N ILE A 206 -47.80 -43.28 -54.95
CA ILE A 206 -46.90 -43.06 -53.81
C ILE A 206 -47.67 -42.18 -52.82
N ASP A 207 -47.89 -42.67 -51.60
CA ASP A 207 -48.46 -41.89 -50.50
C ASP A 207 -47.32 -41.54 -49.51
N ILE A 208 -47.17 -40.24 -49.23
CA ILE A 208 -46.07 -39.68 -48.43
C ILE A 208 -46.65 -38.88 -47.26
N ILE A 209 -46.26 -39.25 -46.05
CA ILE A 209 -46.72 -38.68 -44.79
C ILE A 209 -45.51 -38.17 -44.00
N LYS A 210 -45.72 -37.13 -43.20
CA LYS A 210 -44.73 -36.58 -42.26
C LYS A 210 -45.38 -36.38 -40.90
N PHE A 211 -44.71 -36.81 -39.83
CA PHE A 211 -45.07 -36.41 -38.47
C PHE A 211 -43.95 -35.61 -37.80
N GLU A 212 -44.34 -34.80 -36.81
CA GLU A 212 -43.41 -34.20 -35.85
C GLU A 212 -43.22 -35.20 -34.70
N ASP A 213 -42.02 -35.79 -34.62
CA ASP A 213 -41.60 -36.66 -33.53
C ASP A 213 -41.30 -35.79 -32.31
N LEU A 214 -42.18 -35.84 -31.31
CA LEU A 214 -42.14 -34.98 -30.13
C LEU A 214 -41.29 -35.61 -29.02
N ASN A 215 -41.37 -36.94 -28.88
CA ASN A 215 -40.75 -37.70 -27.79
C ASN A 215 -39.31 -38.16 -28.10
N THR A 216 -38.85 -38.03 -29.35
CA THR A 216 -37.54 -38.42 -29.90
C THR A 216 -37.23 -39.93 -29.89
N ASP A 217 -38.25 -40.80 -29.88
CA ASP A 217 -38.10 -42.26 -29.86
C ASP A 217 -38.16 -42.95 -31.24
N GLY A 218 -38.50 -42.20 -32.30
CA GLY A 218 -38.54 -42.70 -33.67
C GLY A 218 -39.80 -43.48 -34.06
N ILE A 219 -40.87 -43.43 -33.24
CA ILE A 219 -42.15 -44.10 -33.47
C ILE A 219 -43.27 -43.06 -33.57
N TRP A 220 -44.15 -43.16 -34.58
CA TRP A 220 -45.31 -42.28 -34.66
C TRP A 220 -46.37 -42.66 -33.62
N ASP A 221 -46.54 -41.84 -32.58
CA ASP A 221 -47.27 -42.18 -31.36
C ASP A 221 -48.65 -41.47 -31.21
N GLU A 222 -49.51 -41.93 -30.29
CA GLU A 222 -50.88 -41.37 -30.11
C GLU A 222 -50.85 -39.98 -29.44
N GLY A 223 -50.59 -38.95 -30.25
CA GLY A 223 -50.58 -37.54 -29.86
C GLY A 223 -49.79 -36.64 -30.80
N GLU A 224 -48.92 -37.22 -31.61
CA GLU A 224 -47.98 -36.52 -32.48
C GLU A 224 -48.65 -36.04 -33.79
N PRO A 225 -48.42 -34.78 -34.19
CA PRO A 225 -49.11 -34.19 -35.34
C PRO A 225 -48.52 -34.66 -36.67
N GLU A 226 -49.40 -34.95 -37.62
CA GLU A 226 -49.06 -34.93 -39.05
C GLU A 226 -48.77 -33.47 -39.47
N ILE A 227 -47.70 -33.22 -40.24
CA ILE A 227 -47.23 -31.87 -40.57
C ILE A 227 -47.03 -31.61 -42.08
N ASP A 228 -47.25 -30.35 -42.47
CA ASP A 228 -47.00 -29.82 -43.82
C ASP A 228 -45.47 -29.69 -44.05
N TRP A 229 -44.87 -30.61 -44.81
CA TRP A 229 -43.41 -30.66 -45.04
C TRP A 229 -43.07 -30.78 -46.53
N MET A 230 -41.95 -30.18 -46.97
CA MET A 230 -41.53 -30.21 -48.36
C MET A 230 -40.71 -31.45 -48.70
N VAL A 231 -41.20 -32.24 -49.66
CA VAL A 231 -40.50 -33.41 -50.20
C VAL A 231 -40.30 -33.25 -51.71
N THR A 232 -39.10 -33.57 -52.19
CA THR A 232 -38.77 -33.61 -53.62
C THR A 232 -38.97 -35.03 -54.14
N VAL A 233 -39.78 -35.16 -55.19
CA VAL A 233 -40.05 -36.46 -55.83
C VAL A 233 -39.66 -36.40 -57.30
N THR A 234 -38.80 -37.34 -57.71
CA THR A 234 -38.22 -37.40 -59.05
C THR A 234 -38.77 -38.58 -59.84
N ASP A 235 -39.21 -38.31 -61.06
CA ASP A 235 -39.83 -39.30 -61.96
C ASP A 235 -38.79 -40.18 -62.72
N PRO A 236 -39.23 -41.26 -63.41
CA PRO A 236 -38.34 -42.14 -64.17
C PRO A 236 -37.67 -41.52 -65.41
N LEU A 237 -37.94 -40.25 -65.71
CA LEU A 237 -37.29 -39.46 -66.75
C LEU A 237 -36.24 -38.49 -66.16
N GLY A 238 -36.10 -38.44 -64.84
CA GLY A 238 -35.21 -37.52 -64.12
C GLY A 238 -35.82 -36.15 -63.82
N SER A 239 -37.15 -36.02 -63.82
CA SER A 239 -37.85 -34.76 -63.56
C SER A 239 -38.27 -34.66 -62.09
N SER A 240 -37.60 -33.81 -61.33
CA SER A 240 -37.93 -33.53 -59.92
C SER A 240 -39.05 -32.51 -59.78
N ASN A 241 -40.01 -32.76 -58.88
CA ASN A 241 -41.07 -31.84 -58.47
C ASN A 241 -41.14 -31.81 -56.94
N VAL A 242 -41.47 -30.65 -56.36
CA VAL A 242 -41.65 -30.51 -54.90
C VAL A 242 -43.13 -30.63 -54.54
N TYR A 243 -43.42 -31.38 -53.49
CA TYR A 243 -44.74 -31.61 -52.92
C TYR A 243 -44.74 -31.23 -51.44
N THR A 244 -45.93 -30.96 -50.89
CA THR A 244 -46.14 -30.77 -49.45
C THR A 244 -46.87 -31.99 -48.91
N THR A 245 -46.39 -32.59 -47.82
CA THR A 245 -47.09 -33.69 -47.12
C THR A 245 -48.39 -33.21 -46.46
N PRO A 246 -49.40 -34.07 -46.28
CA PRO A 246 -49.53 -35.41 -46.86
C PRO A 246 -49.72 -35.35 -48.39
N ALA A 247 -48.91 -36.12 -49.12
CA ALA A 247 -48.88 -36.10 -50.58
C ALA A 247 -49.24 -37.46 -51.18
N SER A 248 -50.21 -37.49 -52.10
CA SER A 248 -50.59 -38.70 -52.85
C SER A 248 -50.31 -38.48 -54.34
N ILE A 249 -49.34 -39.22 -54.88
CA ILE A 249 -48.73 -38.98 -56.19
C ILE A 249 -49.02 -40.16 -57.12
N VAL A 250 -49.72 -39.90 -58.22
CA VAL A 250 -49.97 -40.91 -59.26
C VAL A 250 -48.68 -41.20 -60.02
N ALA A 251 -48.12 -42.38 -59.76
CA ALA A 251 -46.85 -42.82 -60.34
C ALA A 251 -47.03 -43.50 -61.71
N SER A 252 -45.90 -43.72 -62.39
CA SER A 252 -45.82 -44.44 -63.66
C SER A 252 -44.69 -45.47 -63.66
N LYS A 253 -44.77 -46.48 -64.53
CA LYS A 253 -43.81 -47.59 -64.59
C LYS A 253 -42.36 -47.09 -64.73
N GLY A 254 -41.51 -47.42 -63.76
CA GLY A 254 -40.09 -47.03 -63.72
C GLY A 254 -39.62 -46.72 -62.30
N ILE A 255 -38.39 -46.22 -62.18
CA ILE A 255 -37.79 -45.85 -60.90
C ILE A 255 -38.18 -44.41 -60.54
N TRP A 256 -38.78 -44.25 -59.37
CA TRP A 256 -39.03 -42.97 -58.70
C TRP A 256 -38.08 -42.84 -57.50
N THR A 257 -37.79 -41.62 -57.09
CA THR A 257 -37.05 -41.32 -55.84
C THR A 257 -37.75 -40.23 -55.06
N ILE A 258 -37.75 -40.35 -53.74
CA ILE A 258 -38.29 -39.38 -52.79
C ILE A 258 -37.12 -38.90 -51.92
N ALA A 259 -36.88 -37.60 -51.87
CA ALA A 259 -35.91 -36.97 -50.98
C ALA A 259 -36.63 -35.93 -50.13
N GLU A 260 -36.44 -35.96 -48.81
CA GLU A 260 -36.84 -34.83 -47.99
C GLU A 260 -35.71 -33.81 -47.88
N GLU A 261 -36.09 -32.53 -47.81
CA GLU A 261 -35.19 -31.48 -47.36
C GLU A 261 -35.34 -31.39 -45.84
N ILE A 262 -34.22 -31.46 -45.10
CA ILE A 262 -34.19 -31.27 -43.65
C ILE A 262 -33.71 -29.83 -43.39
N PRO A 263 -34.58 -28.94 -42.86
CA PRO A 263 -34.18 -27.58 -42.52
C PRO A 263 -33.20 -27.53 -41.35
N GLU A 264 -32.47 -26.41 -41.25
CA GLU A 264 -31.69 -26.04 -40.08
C GLU A 264 -32.56 -26.07 -38.80
N GLY A 265 -32.06 -26.71 -37.73
CA GLY A 265 -32.80 -26.90 -36.48
C GLY A 265 -33.74 -28.13 -36.44
N TRP A 266 -33.57 -29.10 -37.35
CA TRP A 266 -34.34 -30.35 -37.37
C TRP A 266 -33.45 -31.59 -37.61
N GLU A 267 -33.85 -32.74 -37.08
CA GLU A 267 -33.22 -34.04 -37.32
C GLU A 267 -34.28 -35.09 -37.74
N GLN A 268 -33.89 -36.05 -38.59
CA GLN A 268 -34.75 -37.20 -38.95
C GLN A 268 -34.57 -38.33 -37.94
N THR A 269 -35.62 -38.59 -37.16
CA THR A 269 -35.66 -39.61 -36.10
C THR A 269 -36.38 -40.89 -36.56
N ALA A 270 -37.19 -40.82 -37.62
CA ALA A 270 -37.91 -41.97 -38.15
C ALA A 270 -38.04 -41.99 -39.68
N LEU A 271 -37.99 -43.20 -40.25
CA LEU A 271 -38.46 -43.50 -41.60
C LEU A 271 -39.15 -44.87 -41.62
N PHE A 272 -40.36 -44.94 -42.16
CA PHE A 272 -41.07 -46.18 -42.44
C PHE A 272 -41.40 -46.29 -43.94
N ILE A 273 -41.18 -47.48 -44.52
CA ILE A 273 -41.52 -47.81 -45.91
C ILE A 273 -42.43 -49.04 -45.89
N ASP A 274 -43.66 -48.94 -46.41
CA ASP A 274 -44.71 -49.98 -46.31
C ASP A 274 -44.88 -50.53 -44.87
N GLY A 275 -44.76 -49.64 -43.87
CA GLY A 275 -44.80 -49.98 -42.44
C GLY A 275 -43.53 -50.65 -41.87
N VAL A 276 -42.44 -50.73 -42.64
CA VAL A 276 -41.13 -51.24 -42.20
C VAL A 276 -40.20 -50.08 -41.86
N SER A 277 -39.84 -49.96 -40.59
CA SER A 277 -38.84 -49.01 -40.09
C SER A 277 -37.48 -49.20 -40.78
N GLN A 278 -36.81 -48.09 -41.12
CA GLN A 278 -35.45 -48.00 -41.63
C GLN A 278 -34.59 -47.18 -40.65
N ASP A 279 -33.28 -47.43 -40.62
CA ASP A 279 -32.33 -46.63 -39.82
C ASP A 279 -32.16 -45.22 -40.48
N PRO A 280 -32.55 -44.11 -39.82
CA PRO A 280 -32.35 -42.75 -40.33
C PRO A 280 -30.92 -42.23 -40.04
N PRO A 281 -30.49 -41.10 -40.64
CA PRO A 281 -31.17 -40.32 -41.67
C PRO A 281 -30.98 -40.92 -43.09
N VAL A 282 -32.07 -41.05 -43.84
CA VAL A 282 -32.07 -41.49 -45.24
C VAL A 282 -32.43 -40.33 -46.16
N SER A 283 -31.49 -39.93 -47.02
CA SER A 283 -31.63 -38.76 -47.89
C SER A 283 -32.45 -39.00 -49.17
N GLU A 284 -32.48 -40.24 -49.67
CA GLU A 284 -33.22 -40.62 -50.89
C GLU A 284 -33.83 -42.02 -50.74
N VAL A 285 -35.13 -42.15 -51.01
CA VAL A 285 -35.90 -43.41 -50.95
C VAL A 285 -36.34 -43.83 -52.36
N PRO A 286 -35.78 -44.92 -52.94
CA PRO A 286 -36.06 -45.33 -54.31
C PRO A 286 -37.16 -46.42 -54.43
N PHE A 287 -38.09 -46.23 -55.37
CA PHE A 287 -39.19 -47.17 -55.69
C PHE A 287 -39.18 -47.53 -57.17
N ASP A 288 -39.37 -48.81 -57.52
CA ASP A 288 -39.23 -49.31 -58.90
C ASP A 288 -40.50 -50.02 -59.38
N PHE A 289 -41.50 -49.21 -59.76
CA PHE A 289 -42.83 -49.65 -60.19
C PHE A 289 -42.74 -50.49 -61.46
N LYS A 290 -42.92 -51.81 -61.33
CA LYS A 290 -42.74 -52.76 -62.44
C LYS A 290 -43.87 -52.77 -63.46
N THR A 291 -45.04 -52.24 -63.09
CA THR A 291 -46.23 -52.19 -63.94
C THR A 291 -46.86 -50.80 -63.94
N SER A 292 -47.85 -50.59 -64.81
CA SER A 292 -48.66 -49.36 -64.88
C SER A 292 -50.01 -49.47 -64.14
N CYS A 293 -50.17 -50.43 -63.21
CA CYS A 293 -51.43 -50.68 -62.52
C CYS A 293 -51.25 -51.05 -61.02
N GLY A 294 -52.02 -50.39 -60.14
CA GLY A 294 -52.51 -50.97 -58.87
C GLY A 294 -51.49 -51.26 -57.76
N GLU A 295 -50.33 -50.61 -57.75
CA GLU A 295 -49.32 -50.70 -56.69
C GLU A 295 -49.33 -49.40 -55.87
N VAL A 296 -49.54 -49.48 -54.56
CA VAL A 296 -49.41 -48.33 -53.64
C VAL A 296 -48.16 -48.55 -52.81
N GLN A 297 -47.34 -47.53 -52.67
CA GLN A 297 -46.13 -47.49 -51.85
C GLN A 297 -46.31 -46.40 -50.78
N GLU A 298 -46.14 -46.75 -49.51
CA GLU A 298 -46.34 -45.83 -48.37
C GLU A 298 -45.02 -45.43 -47.74
N VAL A 299 -44.79 -44.12 -47.56
CA VAL A 299 -43.57 -43.58 -46.94
C VAL A 299 -43.92 -42.59 -45.86
N ILE A 300 -43.51 -42.88 -44.63
CA ILE A 300 -43.72 -42.02 -43.45
C ILE A 300 -42.36 -41.57 -42.94
N PHE A 301 -42.11 -40.27 -42.93
CA PHE A 301 -40.95 -39.68 -42.25
C PHE A 301 -41.37 -39.10 -40.90
N GLY A 302 -40.50 -39.17 -39.89
CA GLY A 302 -40.64 -38.49 -38.60
C GLY A 302 -39.39 -37.69 -38.28
N ASN A 303 -39.56 -36.40 -37.97
CA ASN A 303 -38.45 -35.52 -37.58
C ASN A 303 -38.80 -34.76 -36.31
N THR A 304 -37.78 -34.44 -35.52
CA THR A 304 -37.88 -33.65 -34.29
C THR A 304 -37.12 -32.32 -34.42
N ARG A 305 -37.37 -31.39 -33.48
CA ARG A 305 -36.69 -30.09 -33.41
C ARG A 305 -35.45 -30.14 -32.55
N LEU A 306 -34.41 -29.43 -32.98
CA LEU A 306 -33.16 -29.25 -32.26
C LEU A 306 -33.12 -27.90 -31.53
N PHE A 307 -32.33 -27.83 -30.46
CA PHE A 307 -32.20 -26.68 -29.58
C PHE A 307 -30.73 -26.28 -29.37
N ASP A 308 -30.44 -24.99 -29.53
CA ASP A 308 -29.20 -24.35 -29.10
C ASP A 308 -29.32 -23.87 -27.64
N ILE A 309 -28.58 -24.48 -26.72
CA ILE A 309 -28.41 -23.94 -25.37
C ILE A 309 -27.25 -22.94 -25.41
N ASN A 310 -27.60 -21.66 -25.52
CA ASN A 310 -26.65 -20.54 -25.51
C ASN A 310 -26.37 -20.11 -24.06
N VAL A 311 -25.09 -20.04 -23.70
CA VAL A 311 -24.61 -19.62 -22.39
C VAL A 311 -23.81 -18.35 -22.54
N CYS A 312 -24.08 -17.34 -21.70
CA CYS A 312 -23.36 -16.08 -21.68
C CYS A 312 -22.88 -15.76 -20.25
N LYS A 313 -21.57 -15.59 -20.08
CA LYS A 313 -20.93 -15.15 -18.84
C LYS A 313 -20.89 -13.62 -18.78
N PHE A 314 -21.34 -13.04 -17.67
CA PHE A 314 -21.20 -11.61 -17.39
C PHE A 314 -20.38 -11.35 -16.11
N TYR A 315 -19.75 -10.18 -16.09
CA TYR A 315 -19.05 -9.68 -14.91
C TYR A 315 -20.04 -8.97 -13.98
N ASP A 316 -20.57 -9.70 -13.01
CA ASP A 316 -21.48 -9.22 -11.96
C ASP A 316 -20.66 -8.52 -10.86
N LYS A 317 -20.52 -7.20 -10.97
CA LYS A 317 -19.68 -6.38 -10.08
C LYS A 317 -20.40 -5.99 -8.79
N ASN A 318 -21.73 -5.96 -8.80
CA ASN A 318 -22.55 -5.53 -7.67
C ASN A 318 -23.25 -6.70 -6.93
N MET A 319 -23.04 -7.93 -7.40
CA MET A 319 -23.58 -9.20 -6.87
C MET A 319 -25.10 -9.34 -6.96
N ASN A 320 -25.79 -8.57 -7.82
CA ASN A 320 -27.26 -8.60 -7.93
C ASN A 320 -27.80 -9.74 -8.82
N LYS A 321 -26.92 -10.52 -9.47
CA LYS A 321 -27.24 -11.70 -10.30
C LYS A 321 -27.94 -11.38 -11.62
N GLN A 322 -27.85 -10.14 -12.08
CA GLN A 322 -28.34 -9.66 -13.37
C GLN A 322 -27.21 -8.88 -14.06
N LYS A 323 -27.26 -8.79 -15.38
CA LYS A 323 -26.27 -8.05 -16.17
C LYS A 323 -26.71 -6.59 -16.29
N ASP A 324 -25.96 -5.67 -15.68
CA ASP A 324 -26.29 -4.23 -15.61
C ASP A 324 -25.58 -3.36 -16.68
N GLU A 325 -25.95 -2.07 -16.74
CA GLU A 325 -25.22 -1.07 -17.53
C GLU A 325 -23.85 -0.76 -16.86
N GLY A 326 -22.76 -0.88 -17.62
CA GLY A 326 -21.37 -0.83 -17.08
C GLY A 326 -20.73 -2.20 -16.77
N GLU A 327 -21.50 -3.27 -16.94
CA GLU A 327 -21.01 -4.65 -16.90
C GLU A 327 -20.82 -5.21 -18.31
N ASN A 328 -19.85 -6.13 -18.48
CA ASN A 328 -19.42 -6.60 -19.79
C ASN A 328 -19.75 -8.08 -20.01
N TRP A 329 -20.19 -8.41 -21.22
CA TRP A 329 -20.22 -9.78 -21.77
C TRP A 329 -18.82 -10.12 -22.32
N ASN A 330 -17.88 -10.29 -21.38
CA ASN A 330 -16.44 -10.54 -21.52
C ASN A 330 -15.56 -9.52 -22.28
N ALA A 331 -14.40 -9.28 -21.66
CA ALA A 331 -13.07 -9.16 -22.26
C ALA A 331 -12.02 -9.53 -21.19
N ASP A 332 -12.35 -9.25 -19.92
CA ASP A 332 -11.53 -9.47 -18.72
C ASP A 332 -11.98 -10.68 -17.86
N LEU A 333 -12.94 -11.51 -18.31
CA LEU A 333 -13.40 -12.69 -17.57
C LEU A 333 -12.49 -13.90 -17.84
N PRO A 334 -12.34 -14.81 -16.86
CA PRO A 334 -11.67 -16.09 -17.10
C PRO A 334 -12.44 -16.95 -18.10
N VAL A 335 -11.72 -17.85 -18.78
CA VAL A 335 -12.33 -18.91 -19.60
C VAL A 335 -12.91 -19.98 -18.67
N ILE A 336 -14.24 -20.06 -18.61
CA ILE A 336 -15.00 -20.95 -17.73
C ILE A 336 -15.40 -22.23 -18.46
N THR A 337 -15.46 -23.35 -17.73
CA THR A 337 -15.99 -24.62 -18.25
C THR A 337 -17.50 -24.67 -18.01
N PHE A 338 -18.25 -25.10 -19.01
CA PHE A 338 -19.67 -25.41 -18.87
C PHE A 338 -19.93 -26.86 -19.23
N HIS A 339 -20.73 -27.52 -18.40
CA HIS A 339 -20.97 -28.96 -18.45
C HIS A 339 -22.48 -29.19 -18.54
N LEU A 340 -22.94 -29.76 -19.66
CA LEU A 340 -24.34 -30.13 -19.91
C LEU A 340 -24.47 -31.65 -19.74
N ILE A 341 -25.18 -32.06 -18.69
CA ILE A 341 -25.42 -33.48 -18.37
C ILE A 341 -26.93 -33.73 -18.32
N GLY A 342 -27.44 -34.76 -18.98
CA GLY A 342 -28.85 -35.09 -18.92
C GLY A 342 -29.28 -36.32 -19.69
N THR A 343 -30.57 -36.38 -19.98
CA THR A 343 -31.18 -37.45 -20.77
C THR A 343 -32.18 -36.84 -21.76
N THR A 344 -32.12 -37.26 -23.02
CA THR A 344 -33.11 -36.89 -24.06
C THR A 344 -34.49 -37.45 -23.71
N ALA A 345 -35.55 -36.96 -24.35
CA ALA A 345 -36.90 -37.52 -24.17
C ALA A 345 -36.94 -39.01 -24.58
N GLY A 346 -36.22 -39.41 -25.63
CA GLY A 346 -36.06 -40.80 -26.09
C GLY A 346 -35.18 -41.67 -25.19
N GLY A 347 -34.56 -41.10 -24.14
CA GLY A 347 -33.83 -41.84 -23.11
C GLY A 347 -32.31 -41.96 -23.33
N GLU A 348 -31.73 -41.24 -24.29
CA GLU A 348 -30.28 -41.22 -24.51
C GLU A 348 -29.57 -40.31 -23.51
N ASN A 349 -28.37 -40.67 -23.05
CA ASN A 349 -27.62 -39.84 -22.09
C ASN A 349 -26.73 -38.82 -22.82
N VAL A 350 -26.82 -37.57 -22.40
CA VAL A 350 -25.99 -36.45 -22.89
C VAL A 350 -24.99 -36.06 -21.82
N ASP A 351 -23.72 -35.94 -22.23
CA ASP A 351 -22.56 -35.55 -21.42
C ASP A 351 -21.65 -34.73 -22.36
N ILE A 352 -21.76 -33.40 -22.28
CA ILE A 352 -21.04 -32.46 -23.15
C ILE A 352 -20.35 -31.40 -22.30
N VAL A 353 -19.05 -31.20 -22.54
CA VAL A 353 -18.24 -30.18 -21.88
C VAL A 353 -17.72 -29.17 -22.91
N LEU A 354 -18.07 -27.90 -22.72
CA LEU A 354 -17.61 -26.77 -23.51
C LEU A 354 -16.83 -25.78 -22.63
N LYS A 355 -16.11 -24.85 -23.26
CA LYS A 355 -15.49 -23.71 -22.59
C LYS A 355 -15.93 -22.42 -23.26
N THR A 356 -16.02 -21.34 -22.49
CA THR A 356 -16.41 -20.02 -23.04
C THR A 356 -15.34 -19.49 -24.01
N ASP A 357 -15.79 -18.87 -25.10
CA ASP A 357 -14.95 -18.11 -26.02
C ASP A 357 -14.39 -16.80 -25.41
N GLU A 358 -13.61 -16.06 -26.19
CA GLU A 358 -13.09 -14.73 -25.83
C GLU A 358 -14.19 -13.66 -25.63
N GLN A 359 -15.46 -13.99 -25.92
CA GLN A 359 -16.65 -13.17 -25.68
C GLN A 359 -17.51 -13.72 -24.52
N GLY A 360 -17.00 -14.71 -23.78
CA GLY A 360 -17.64 -15.26 -22.58
C GLY A 360 -18.82 -16.18 -22.89
N LYS A 361 -18.90 -16.73 -24.11
CA LYS A 361 -20.03 -17.52 -24.58
C LYS A 361 -19.68 -18.96 -24.87
N ALA A 362 -20.62 -19.85 -24.64
CA ALA A 362 -20.59 -21.21 -25.15
C ALA A 362 -21.98 -21.57 -25.67
N THR A 363 -22.07 -22.24 -26.82
CA THR A 363 -23.34 -22.72 -27.37
C THR A 363 -23.25 -24.23 -27.52
N PHE A 364 -24.17 -24.93 -26.86
CA PHE A 364 -24.40 -26.35 -27.10
C PHE A 364 -25.42 -26.43 -28.24
N GLU A 365 -24.92 -26.67 -29.45
CA GLU A 365 -25.68 -26.78 -30.70
C GLU A 365 -26.34 -28.17 -30.81
N ASP A 366 -27.38 -28.29 -31.62
CA ASP A 366 -28.03 -29.57 -31.99
C ASP A 366 -28.50 -30.46 -30.80
N ILE A 367 -29.02 -29.87 -29.71
CA ILE A 367 -29.51 -30.63 -28.54
C ILE A 367 -30.98 -31.03 -28.72
N LEU A 368 -31.33 -32.30 -28.45
CA LEU A 368 -32.70 -32.84 -28.52
C LEU A 368 -33.58 -32.42 -27.31
N SER A 369 -34.90 -32.58 -27.41
CA SER A 369 -35.83 -32.43 -26.27
C SER A 369 -35.43 -33.36 -25.11
N GLY A 370 -35.73 -32.99 -23.86
CA GLY A 370 -35.31 -33.76 -22.68
C GLY A 370 -35.01 -32.96 -21.41
N VAL A 371 -34.41 -33.62 -20.43
CA VAL A 371 -34.12 -33.08 -19.09
C VAL A 371 -32.61 -33.06 -18.83
N TYR A 372 -32.08 -31.86 -18.62
CA TYR A 372 -30.65 -31.61 -18.49
C TYR A 372 -30.33 -30.76 -17.26
N THR A 373 -29.06 -30.78 -16.87
CA THR A 373 -28.45 -29.89 -15.88
C THR A 373 -27.25 -29.24 -16.55
N LEU A 374 -27.24 -27.90 -16.57
CA LEU A 374 -26.11 -27.10 -17.05
C LEU A 374 -25.35 -26.56 -15.83
N CYS A 375 -24.11 -26.97 -15.66
CA CYS A 375 -23.23 -26.56 -14.56
C CYS A 375 -22.08 -25.66 -15.04
N GLU A 376 -21.75 -24.67 -14.23
CA GLU A 376 -20.55 -23.84 -14.28
C GLU A 376 -19.42 -24.53 -13.49
N GLU A 377 -18.33 -24.88 -14.15
CA GLU A 377 -17.18 -25.60 -13.60
C GLU A 377 -15.86 -24.82 -13.82
N ASP A 378 -14.79 -25.22 -13.14
CA ASP A 378 -13.44 -24.60 -13.21
C ASP A 378 -13.36 -23.09 -12.86
N VAL A 379 -14.31 -22.53 -12.08
CA VAL A 379 -14.24 -21.13 -11.62
C VAL A 379 -12.93 -20.85 -10.86
N PRO A 380 -12.09 -19.88 -11.29
CA PRO A 380 -10.82 -19.61 -10.64
C PRO A 380 -10.96 -19.10 -9.20
N ALA A 381 -9.94 -19.35 -8.38
CA ALA A 381 -9.99 -19.08 -6.95
C ALA A 381 -10.13 -17.58 -6.58
N ASP A 382 -9.72 -16.66 -7.45
CA ASP A 382 -9.89 -15.21 -7.31
C ASP A 382 -11.29 -14.71 -7.76
N TRP A 383 -12.17 -15.60 -8.23
CA TRP A 383 -13.54 -15.31 -8.64
C TRP A 383 -14.56 -16.12 -7.82
N VAL A 384 -15.81 -15.64 -7.79
CA VAL A 384 -16.93 -16.31 -7.14
C VAL A 384 -18.17 -16.23 -8.05
N ALA A 385 -18.91 -17.33 -8.20
CA ALA A 385 -20.19 -17.33 -8.90
C ALA A 385 -21.28 -16.65 -8.07
N THR A 386 -22.01 -15.70 -8.68
CA THR A 386 -23.10 -14.96 -8.02
C THR A 386 -24.46 -15.59 -8.32
N THR A 387 -24.61 -16.12 -9.54
CA THR A 387 -25.69 -17.00 -9.99
C THR A 387 -25.54 -18.42 -9.43
N PRO A 388 -26.61 -19.25 -9.43
CA PRO A 388 -26.49 -20.67 -9.09
C PRO A 388 -25.46 -21.38 -9.98
N ALA A 389 -24.59 -22.19 -9.39
CA ALA A 389 -23.55 -22.91 -10.13
C ALA A 389 -24.09 -23.96 -11.11
N CYS A 390 -25.29 -24.51 -10.87
CA CYS A 390 -25.99 -25.36 -11.84
C CYS A 390 -27.44 -24.90 -11.99
N VAL A 391 -27.98 -25.04 -13.20
CA VAL A 391 -29.39 -24.81 -13.54
C VAL A 391 -29.98 -26.04 -14.21
N ASN A 392 -31.19 -26.42 -13.80
CA ASN A 392 -31.92 -27.51 -14.45
C ASN A 392 -32.66 -26.95 -15.67
N ILE A 393 -32.53 -27.64 -16.80
CA ILE A 393 -33.12 -27.30 -18.09
C ILE A 393 -34.10 -28.41 -18.46
N ASN A 394 -35.30 -28.03 -18.89
CA ASN A 394 -36.29 -28.95 -19.42
C ASN A 394 -36.63 -28.45 -20.83
N LEU A 395 -36.01 -29.05 -21.85
CA LEU A 395 -36.31 -28.77 -23.25
C LEU A 395 -37.62 -29.51 -23.59
N PRO A 396 -38.73 -28.79 -23.84
CA PRO A 396 -40.03 -29.42 -23.98
C PRO A 396 -40.19 -30.07 -25.35
N GLU A 397 -40.95 -31.16 -25.36
CA GLU A 397 -41.35 -31.92 -26.55
C GLU A 397 -42.11 -31.04 -27.57
N ASP A 398 -42.82 -29.99 -27.13
CA ASP A 398 -43.74 -29.16 -27.94
C ASP A 398 -43.27 -27.70 -28.21
N ALA A 399 -41.95 -27.46 -28.29
CA ALA A 399 -41.37 -26.10 -28.19
C ALA A 399 -41.81 -25.06 -29.24
N GLY A 400 -42.33 -25.47 -30.40
CA GLY A 400 -42.64 -24.58 -31.52
C GLY A 400 -41.39 -23.94 -32.13
N ASP A 401 -41.50 -22.69 -32.59
CA ASP A 401 -40.45 -22.02 -33.40
C ASP A 401 -39.24 -21.51 -32.56
N LYS A 402 -38.90 -22.18 -31.46
CA LYS A 402 -37.84 -21.78 -30.52
C LYS A 402 -36.64 -22.72 -30.57
N THR A 403 -35.79 -22.53 -31.57
CA THR A 403 -34.52 -23.26 -31.70
C THR A 403 -33.44 -22.81 -30.73
N ALA A 404 -33.59 -21.75 -29.92
CA ALA A 404 -32.53 -21.26 -29.03
C ALA A 404 -33.02 -20.81 -27.65
N ILE A 405 -32.33 -21.28 -26.59
CA ILE A 405 -32.53 -20.87 -25.19
C ILE A 405 -31.25 -20.19 -24.67
N ASN A 406 -31.40 -19.14 -23.86
CA ASN A 406 -30.28 -18.31 -23.40
C ASN A 406 -30.18 -18.32 -21.86
N PHE A 407 -29.00 -18.66 -21.32
CA PHE A 407 -28.69 -18.65 -19.90
C PHE A 407 -27.59 -17.65 -19.57
N GLY A 408 -27.84 -16.78 -18.59
CA GLY A 408 -26.85 -15.82 -18.07
C GLY A 408 -26.26 -16.31 -16.75
N PHE A 409 -24.93 -16.41 -16.69
CA PHE A 409 -24.19 -16.72 -15.46
C PHE A 409 -23.31 -15.52 -15.07
N GLY A 410 -23.27 -15.19 -13.79
CA GLY A 410 -22.47 -14.08 -13.23
C GLY A 410 -21.28 -14.57 -12.42
N ASN A 411 -20.11 -13.95 -12.57
CA ASN A 411 -19.05 -14.02 -11.55
C ASN A 411 -18.72 -12.61 -11.06
N VAL A 412 -18.31 -12.52 -9.80
CA VAL A 412 -17.65 -11.36 -9.19
C VAL A 412 -16.18 -11.70 -8.96
N LYS A 413 -15.28 -10.71 -8.98
CA LYS A 413 -13.85 -10.89 -8.67
C LYS A 413 -13.56 -10.41 -7.25
N LYS A 414 -12.79 -11.19 -6.51
CA LYS A 414 -12.31 -10.81 -5.18
C LYS A 414 -11.27 -9.68 -5.28
N GLY A 415 -11.28 -8.80 -4.29
CA GLY A 415 -10.29 -7.75 -4.09
C GLY A 415 -9.40 -8.00 -2.87
N SER A 416 -8.61 -6.99 -2.49
CA SER A 416 -7.86 -7.00 -1.24
C SER A 416 -7.68 -5.60 -0.64
N ILE A 417 -7.49 -5.56 0.68
CA ILE A 417 -7.19 -4.35 1.45
C ILE A 417 -5.83 -4.54 2.14
N LYS A 418 -4.87 -3.67 1.84
CA LYS A 418 -3.56 -3.60 2.49
C LYS A 418 -3.52 -2.40 3.45
N ALA A 419 -3.07 -2.63 4.67
CA ALA A 419 -2.85 -1.58 5.66
C ALA A 419 -1.41 -1.63 6.15
N CYS A 420 -0.71 -0.50 6.19
CA CYS A 420 0.69 -0.41 6.59
C CYS A 420 0.92 0.79 7.52
N LYS A 421 1.64 0.59 8.63
CA LYS A 421 2.04 1.71 9.51
C LYS A 421 3.38 2.34 9.10
N PHE A 422 3.48 3.67 9.14
CA PHE A 422 4.71 4.42 8.86
C PHE A 422 5.07 5.37 10.00
N HIS A 423 6.36 5.67 10.15
CA HIS A 423 6.84 6.63 11.14
C HIS A 423 6.64 8.05 10.60
N ASP A 424 5.52 8.67 10.96
CA ASP A 424 5.28 10.09 10.74
C ASP A 424 6.13 10.86 11.77
N LYS A 425 7.23 11.43 11.31
CA LYS A 425 8.23 12.12 12.14
C LYS A 425 7.86 13.59 12.34
N ASN A 426 6.98 14.13 11.48
CA ASN A 426 6.66 15.57 11.41
C ASN A 426 5.19 15.91 11.76
N MET A 427 4.37 14.89 12.03
CA MET A 427 2.96 14.93 12.41
C MET A 427 2.00 15.51 11.34
N ASN A 428 2.31 15.38 10.04
CA ASN A 428 1.43 15.89 8.98
C ASN A 428 0.37 14.90 8.45
N GLY A 429 0.41 13.63 8.88
CA GLY A 429 -0.53 12.58 8.46
C GLY A 429 -0.32 12.05 7.04
N GLN A 430 0.83 12.34 6.41
CA GLN A 430 1.27 11.86 5.10
C GLN A 430 2.66 11.24 5.25
N LYS A 431 3.03 10.34 4.34
CA LYS A 431 4.34 9.70 4.37
C LYS A 431 5.34 10.43 3.48
N ASP A 432 6.33 11.08 4.09
CA ASP A 432 7.33 11.91 3.39
C ASP A 432 8.62 11.16 2.97
N GLU A 433 9.47 11.83 2.18
CA GLU A 433 10.80 11.35 1.83
C GLU A 433 11.74 11.43 3.05
N GLY A 434 12.25 10.28 3.50
CA GLY A 434 12.99 10.16 4.77
C GLY A 434 12.16 9.60 5.92
N GLU A 435 10.89 9.28 5.68
CA GLU A 435 10.04 8.50 6.60
C GLU A 435 10.01 7.03 6.17
N ASP A 436 10.15 6.15 7.15
CA ASP A 436 10.44 4.75 6.90
C ASP A 436 9.17 3.90 6.97
N TRP A 437 9.04 2.97 6.03
CA TRP A 437 8.18 1.82 6.23
C TRP A 437 8.93 0.85 7.15
N SER A 438 8.58 0.86 8.43
CA SER A 438 8.25 -0.41 9.08
C SER A 438 9.08 -0.79 10.30
N ILE A 439 10.40 -0.79 10.11
CA ILE A 439 11.27 -1.76 10.79
C ILE A 439 11.55 -1.43 12.28
N ASP A 440 11.52 -0.15 12.65
CA ASP A 440 11.69 0.32 14.03
C ASP A 440 10.34 0.65 14.72
N LEU A 441 9.21 0.51 14.01
CA LEU A 441 7.88 0.68 14.59
C LEU A 441 7.42 -0.60 15.30
N PRO A 442 6.74 -0.50 16.45
CA PRO A 442 6.22 -1.66 17.17
C PRO A 442 5.32 -2.52 16.28
N VAL A 443 5.22 -3.81 16.60
CA VAL A 443 4.17 -4.67 16.05
C VAL A 443 2.85 -4.19 16.64
N ILE A 444 1.93 -3.77 15.76
CA ILE A 444 0.55 -3.41 16.08
C ILE A 444 -0.41 -4.35 15.36
N THR A 445 -1.68 -4.31 15.75
CA THR A 445 -2.75 -5.10 15.14
C THR A 445 -3.56 -4.22 14.19
N PHE A 446 -3.86 -4.69 12.98
CA PHE A 446 -4.92 -4.12 12.15
C PHE A 446 -6.16 -5.01 12.24
N CYS A 447 -7.32 -4.40 12.47
CA CYS A 447 -8.62 -5.06 12.46
C CYS A 447 -9.44 -4.58 11.27
N LEU A 448 -9.96 -5.51 10.47
CA LEU A 448 -10.90 -5.27 9.37
C LEU A 448 -12.29 -5.73 9.79
N GLN A 449 -13.25 -4.81 9.73
CA GLN A 449 -14.66 -5.07 10.00
C GLN A 449 -15.50 -4.60 8.81
N GLY A 450 -16.60 -5.28 8.47
CA GLY A 450 -17.46 -4.83 7.37
C GLY A 450 -18.47 -5.85 6.88
N VAL A 451 -19.15 -5.52 5.78
CA VAL A 451 -20.17 -6.37 5.15
C VAL A 451 -20.01 -6.37 3.64
N ALA A 452 -19.86 -7.56 3.08
CA ALA A 452 -19.84 -7.81 1.63
C ALA A 452 -21.22 -7.61 0.99
N LEU A 453 -21.28 -7.36 -0.32
CA LEU A 453 -22.55 -7.11 -1.04
C LEU A 453 -23.51 -8.31 -1.03
N ASN A 454 -23.01 -9.54 -0.80
CA ASN A 454 -23.84 -10.73 -0.59
C ASN A 454 -24.42 -10.85 0.83
N GLY A 455 -23.98 -10.00 1.77
CA GLY A 455 -24.37 -10.02 3.18
C GLY A 455 -23.40 -10.73 4.13
N ASP A 456 -22.27 -11.27 3.65
CA ASP A 456 -21.26 -11.88 4.52
C ASP A 456 -20.59 -10.81 5.39
N VAL A 457 -20.49 -11.07 6.69
CA VAL A 457 -19.87 -10.17 7.68
C VAL A 457 -18.42 -10.56 7.90
N ILE A 458 -17.51 -9.60 7.77
CA ILE A 458 -16.10 -9.74 8.12
C ILE A 458 -15.86 -9.03 9.45
N ASP A 459 -15.16 -9.71 10.35
CA ASP A 459 -14.65 -9.20 11.62
C ASP A 459 -13.38 -10.00 11.94
N THR A 460 -12.21 -9.45 11.61
CA THR A 460 -10.94 -10.18 11.67
C THR A 460 -9.76 -9.25 11.94
N CYS A 461 -8.81 -9.69 12.76
CA CYS A 461 -7.64 -8.92 13.14
C CYS A 461 -6.35 -9.70 12.84
N GLN A 462 -5.31 -9.00 12.40
CA GLN A 462 -3.99 -9.56 12.14
C GLN A 462 -2.91 -8.62 12.68
N ASP A 463 -1.84 -9.18 13.24
CA ASP A 463 -0.67 -8.40 13.63
C ASP A 463 0.20 -8.09 12.40
N THR A 464 0.83 -6.92 12.41
CA THR A 464 1.70 -6.45 11.31
C THR A 464 2.93 -7.33 11.10
N ASP A 465 3.30 -7.51 9.83
CA ASP A 465 4.49 -8.26 9.40
C ASP A 465 5.81 -7.49 9.65
N GLU A 466 6.93 -8.08 9.23
CA GLU A 466 8.28 -7.47 9.32
C GLU A 466 8.39 -6.12 8.57
N ASN A 467 7.50 -5.85 7.60
CA ASN A 467 7.41 -4.57 6.87
C ASN A 467 6.44 -3.58 7.53
N GLY A 468 5.71 -3.99 8.57
CA GLY A 468 4.67 -3.21 9.23
C GLY A 468 3.31 -3.20 8.54
N CYS A 469 3.05 -4.19 7.70
CA CYS A 469 1.85 -4.30 6.89
C CYS A 469 0.98 -5.50 7.27
N VAL A 470 -0.30 -5.41 6.92
CA VAL A 470 -1.27 -6.50 6.88
C VAL A 470 -1.94 -6.50 5.51
N VAL A 471 -2.24 -7.68 4.96
CA VAL A 471 -3.05 -7.84 3.75
C VAL A 471 -4.27 -8.69 4.07
N PHE A 472 -5.44 -8.10 3.93
CA PHE A 472 -6.72 -8.79 3.95
C PHE A 472 -7.06 -9.18 2.49
N ALA A 473 -6.69 -10.40 2.13
CA ALA A 473 -6.91 -10.97 0.79
C ALA A 473 -8.28 -11.66 0.69
N ASP A 474 -8.63 -12.10 -0.53
CA ASP A 474 -9.81 -12.90 -0.85
C ASP A 474 -11.18 -12.23 -0.53
N LEU A 475 -11.21 -10.90 -0.39
CA LEU A 475 -12.41 -10.15 -0.02
C LEU A 475 -13.40 -10.03 -1.18
N LEU A 476 -14.69 -10.23 -0.90
CA LEU A 476 -15.77 -9.85 -1.82
C LEU A 476 -15.97 -8.33 -1.81
N PRO A 477 -16.58 -7.73 -2.85
CA PRO A 477 -16.93 -6.32 -2.84
C PRO A 477 -17.84 -6.01 -1.65
N GLY A 478 -17.71 -4.82 -1.06
CA GLY A 478 -18.43 -4.49 0.15
C GLY A 478 -17.92 -3.23 0.83
N ASN A 479 -18.58 -2.86 1.91
CA ASN A 479 -18.24 -1.69 2.69
C ASN A 479 -17.53 -2.15 3.97
N TYR A 480 -16.27 -1.76 4.11
CA TYR A 480 -15.39 -2.17 5.19
C TYR A 480 -14.83 -0.96 5.95
N THR A 481 -14.30 -1.22 7.13
CA THR A 481 -13.53 -0.30 7.97
C THR A 481 -12.29 -1.05 8.44
N VAL A 482 -11.11 -0.48 8.19
CA VAL A 482 -9.85 -0.97 8.73
C VAL A 482 -9.36 -0.01 9.83
N CYS A 483 -9.10 -0.55 11.01
CA CYS A 483 -8.64 0.18 12.19
C CYS A 483 -7.25 -0.30 12.65
N GLU A 484 -6.42 0.63 13.12
CA GLU A 484 -5.20 0.32 13.86
C GLU A 484 -5.51 0.14 15.36
N GLU A 485 -5.01 -0.93 15.96
CA GLU A 485 -5.21 -1.30 17.37
C GLU A 485 -3.91 -1.76 18.03
N ASN A 486 -3.91 -1.80 19.37
CA ASN A 486 -2.77 -2.21 20.20
C ASN A 486 -1.49 -1.35 20.08
N LEU A 487 -1.61 -0.12 19.55
CA LEU A 487 -0.52 0.86 19.56
C LEU A 487 -0.02 1.15 21.01
N PRO A 488 1.29 1.07 21.29
CA PRO A 488 1.82 1.36 22.63
C PRO A 488 1.65 2.83 23.02
N ALA A 489 1.38 3.12 24.29
CA ALA A 489 1.02 4.48 24.77
C ALA A 489 2.11 5.56 24.63
N TYR A 490 3.36 5.19 24.32
CA TYR A 490 4.45 6.11 23.97
C TYR A 490 4.53 6.44 22.47
N TRP A 491 3.63 5.88 21.67
CA TRP A 491 3.31 6.29 20.31
C TRP A 491 1.93 6.98 20.28
N VAL A 492 1.72 7.83 19.27
CA VAL A 492 0.45 8.54 19.05
C VAL A 492 0.13 8.47 17.54
N PRO A 493 -1.12 8.15 17.14
CA PRO A 493 -1.51 8.14 15.74
C PRO A 493 -1.67 9.58 15.23
N THR A 494 -1.16 9.84 14.03
CA THR A 494 -1.26 11.13 13.33
C THR A 494 -2.32 11.08 12.21
N THR A 495 -2.65 9.88 11.73
CA THR A 495 -3.78 9.60 10.83
C THR A 495 -5.05 9.23 11.61
N PRO A 496 -6.23 9.19 10.95
CA PRO A 496 -7.43 8.61 11.56
C PRO A 496 -7.24 7.12 11.88
N VAL A 497 -7.41 6.76 13.15
CA VAL A 497 -7.28 5.39 13.68
C VAL A 497 -8.10 4.34 12.92
N CYS A 498 -9.21 4.74 12.31
CA CYS A 498 -10.02 3.90 11.44
C CYS A 498 -10.29 4.59 10.10
N THR A 499 -10.18 3.84 9.00
CA THR A 499 -10.47 4.29 7.64
C THR A 499 -11.53 3.39 6.99
N ASN A 500 -12.52 3.99 6.33
CA ASN A 500 -13.57 3.26 5.61
C ASN A 500 -13.16 2.99 4.16
N VAL A 501 -13.59 1.85 3.62
CA VAL A 501 -13.22 1.31 2.32
C VAL A 501 -14.46 0.72 1.64
N ASP A 502 -15.00 1.41 0.64
CA ASP A 502 -16.07 0.89 -0.23
C ASP A 502 -15.43 0.08 -1.36
N LEU A 503 -15.02 -1.16 -1.08
CA LEU A 503 -14.18 -2.00 -1.94
C LEU A 503 -14.95 -2.52 -3.17
N ALA A 504 -14.45 -2.21 -4.36
CA ALA A 504 -15.02 -2.67 -5.62
C ALA A 504 -14.50 -4.05 -6.07
N SER A 505 -15.19 -4.64 -7.04
CA SER A 505 -14.85 -5.96 -7.58
C SER A 505 -13.50 -5.98 -8.30
N GLY A 506 -12.61 -6.85 -7.82
CA GLY A 506 -11.23 -6.97 -8.31
C GLY A 506 -10.31 -5.83 -7.89
N GLU A 507 -10.71 -4.97 -6.94
CA GLU A 507 -9.91 -3.83 -6.49
C GLU A 507 -8.85 -4.24 -5.46
N GLU A 508 -7.65 -3.65 -5.56
CA GLU A 508 -6.58 -3.76 -4.58
C GLU A 508 -6.32 -2.37 -4.01
N THR A 509 -6.51 -2.19 -2.71
CA THR A 509 -6.39 -0.90 -2.03
C THR A 509 -5.25 -0.92 -1.00
N GLU A 510 -4.56 0.21 -0.80
CA GLU A 510 -3.51 0.35 0.20
C GLU A 510 -3.70 1.63 1.04
N PHE A 511 -3.64 1.47 2.37
CA PHE A 511 -3.81 2.54 3.35
C PHE A 511 -2.57 2.67 4.24
N GLY A 512 -2.05 3.89 4.35
CA GLY A 512 -0.95 4.24 5.25
C GLY A 512 -1.47 4.83 6.56
N PHE A 513 -1.00 4.29 7.69
CA PHE A 513 -1.32 4.77 9.04
C PHE A 513 -0.08 5.41 9.67
N GLY A 514 -0.14 6.74 9.86
CA GLY A 514 0.95 7.55 10.38
C GLY A 514 0.99 7.51 11.91
N ASN A 515 2.17 7.26 12.46
CA ASN A 515 2.40 7.14 13.89
C ASN A 515 3.68 7.86 14.31
N VAL A 516 3.62 8.62 15.41
CA VAL A 516 4.75 9.39 15.96
C VAL A 516 5.14 8.87 17.35
N LYS A 517 6.44 8.73 17.63
CA LYS A 517 6.97 8.39 18.97
C LYS A 517 7.11 9.67 19.79
N LYS A 518 6.69 9.62 21.04
CA LYS A 518 6.97 10.65 22.06
C LYS A 518 8.45 10.64 22.45
N GLY A 519 8.97 11.81 22.80
CA GLY A 519 10.33 12.01 23.33
C GLY A 519 10.33 12.39 24.81
N SER A 520 11.50 12.78 25.32
CA SER A 520 11.64 13.39 26.64
C SER A 520 12.76 14.44 26.69
N ILE A 521 12.62 15.39 27.62
CA ILE A 521 13.59 16.45 27.88
C ILE A 521 14.03 16.36 29.35
N THR A 522 15.32 16.13 29.57
CA THR A 522 15.95 16.06 30.90
C THR A 522 16.73 17.34 31.18
N ALA A 523 16.55 17.90 32.36
CA ALA A 523 17.24 19.10 32.83
C ALA A 523 18.00 18.79 34.12
N CYS A 524 19.32 18.99 34.14
CA CYS A 524 20.18 18.64 35.27
C CYS A 524 21.00 19.83 35.77
N LYS A 525 21.17 19.93 37.09
CA LYS A 525 21.71 21.11 37.78
C LYS A 525 23.08 20.82 38.39
N PHE A 526 24.15 21.37 37.83
CA PHE A 526 25.51 21.20 38.37
C PHE A 526 26.00 22.42 39.17
N TYR A 527 26.96 22.19 40.07
CA TYR A 527 27.75 23.26 40.69
C TYR A 527 28.95 23.58 39.80
N ASP A 528 28.83 24.68 39.07
CA ASP A 528 29.89 25.27 38.25
C ASP A 528 30.86 26.04 39.17
N LYS A 529 32.14 25.69 39.12
CA LYS A 529 33.19 26.14 40.05
C LYS A 529 34.20 27.10 39.46
N ASP A 530 34.51 26.97 38.17
CA ASP A 530 35.50 27.80 37.46
C ASP A 530 34.89 28.77 36.43
N LEU A 531 33.56 28.74 36.28
CA LEU A 531 32.70 29.65 35.51
C LEU A 531 32.71 29.43 33.99
N ASP A 532 33.18 28.28 33.50
CA ASP A 532 33.26 28.01 32.05
C ASP A 532 31.88 27.67 31.41
N GLY A 533 30.89 27.27 32.22
CA GLY A 533 29.54 26.92 31.77
C GLY A 533 29.36 25.48 31.27
N VAL A 534 30.37 24.63 31.42
CA VAL A 534 30.39 23.19 31.12
C VAL A 534 30.50 22.42 32.45
N LYS A 535 30.02 21.17 32.49
CA LYS A 535 30.11 20.34 33.70
C LYS A 535 31.36 19.46 33.68
N ASP A 536 32.34 19.75 34.54
CA ASP A 536 33.66 19.11 34.47
C ASP A 536 33.94 17.99 35.50
N GLU A 537 35.11 17.33 35.41
CA GLU A 537 35.48 16.22 36.29
C GLU A 537 35.90 16.72 37.70
N GLY A 538 34.96 16.63 38.64
CA GLY A 538 35.09 17.20 39.98
C GLY A 538 33.91 18.11 40.34
N GLU A 539 33.04 18.39 39.37
CA GLU A 539 31.78 19.09 39.56
C GLU A 539 30.65 18.12 39.85
N GLY A 540 30.08 18.27 41.05
CA GLY A 540 29.00 17.43 41.53
C GLY A 540 27.64 17.92 41.02
N TRP A 541 26.82 16.97 40.58
CA TRP A 541 25.38 17.08 40.78
C TRP A 541 25.14 16.94 42.29
N ASN A 542 25.09 18.05 43.04
CA ASN A 542 25.14 18.01 44.51
C ASN A 542 23.81 18.36 45.19
N ALA A 543 23.44 17.61 46.22
CA ALA A 543 22.20 17.82 46.98
C ALA A 543 22.19 19.08 47.86
N ASP A 544 23.35 19.74 48.07
CA ASP A 544 23.43 21.06 48.71
C ASP A 544 23.14 22.23 47.74
N LEU A 545 22.85 21.94 46.47
CA LEU A 545 22.36 22.95 45.53
C LEU A 545 20.98 23.46 45.98
N PRO A 546 20.68 24.75 45.78
CA PRO A 546 19.39 25.31 46.20
C PRO A 546 18.22 24.68 45.45
N VAL A 547 17.02 24.76 46.04
CA VAL A 547 15.77 24.24 45.46
C VAL A 547 15.34 25.08 44.25
N ILE A 548 16.01 24.83 43.13
CA ILE A 548 15.70 25.33 41.80
C ILE A 548 14.64 24.42 41.21
N LYS A 549 13.66 25.03 40.53
CA LYS A 549 12.72 24.32 39.68
C LYS A 549 13.15 24.47 38.23
N PHE A 550 12.98 23.43 37.42
CA PHE A 550 12.94 23.61 35.97
C PHE A 550 11.49 23.74 35.52
N CYS A 551 11.25 24.60 34.55
CA CYS A 551 9.95 24.81 33.93
C CYS A 551 10.05 24.58 32.43
N LEU A 552 9.11 23.81 31.89
CA LEU A 552 8.95 23.58 30.46
C LEU A 552 7.64 24.20 29.98
N GLU A 553 7.69 24.98 28.91
CA GLU A 553 6.52 25.38 28.11
C GLU A 553 6.83 25.24 26.62
N GLY A 554 5.82 25.12 25.75
CA GLY A 554 6.07 24.97 24.31
C GLY A 554 4.85 24.58 23.50
N VAL A 555 5.08 24.24 22.23
CA VAL A 555 4.04 23.82 21.28
C VAL A 555 4.52 22.62 20.47
N ALA A 556 3.75 21.54 20.52
CA ALA A 556 3.97 20.34 19.71
C ALA A 556 3.70 20.61 18.21
N LEU A 557 4.23 19.78 17.31
CA LEU A 557 4.07 19.96 15.85
C LEU A 557 2.60 19.92 15.38
N ASN A 558 1.74 19.20 16.10
CA ASN A 558 0.28 19.19 15.86
C ASN A 558 -0.45 20.46 16.37
N GLY A 559 0.25 21.36 17.06
CA GLY A 559 -0.31 22.57 17.65
C GLY A 559 -0.74 22.46 19.12
N ASP A 560 -0.58 21.30 19.78
CA ASP A 560 -0.88 21.17 21.21
C ASP A 560 0.07 22.01 22.07
N VAL A 561 -0.50 22.85 22.93
CA VAL A 561 0.26 23.79 23.78
C VAL A 561 0.57 23.15 25.13
N VAL A 562 1.84 22.82 25.37
CA VAL A 562 2.33 22.46 26.69
C VAL A 562 2.44 23.74 27.52
N SER A 563 1.43 23.96 28.35
CA SER A 563 1.40 25.08 29.30
C SER A 563 2.47 24.92 30.38
N LYS A 564 3.08 26.04 30.79
CA LYS A 564 4.22 26.09 31.72
C LYS A 564 4.05 25.17 32.93
N THR A 565 4.80 24.08 32.90
CA THR A 565 4.82 23.03 33.92
C THR A 565 6.17 23.05 34.59
N CYS A 566 6.18 23.30 35.90
CA CYS A 566 7.40 23.42 36.70
C CYS A 566 7.54 22.24 37.66
N GLN A 567 8.71 21.63 37.67
CA GLN A 567 9.06 20.51 38.55
C GLN A 567 10.26 20.86 39.42
N ASP A 568 10.30 20.31 40.63
CA ASP A 568 11.49 20.34 41.50
C ASP A 568 12.52 19.29 41.02
N ILE A 569 13.81 19.58 41.23
CA ILE A 569 14.89 18.62 40.99
C ILE A 569 14.85 17.45 41.97
N ASP A 570 15.30 16.28 41.51
CA ASP A 570 15.39 15.04 42.27
C ASP A 570 16.66 14.96 43.15
N GLU A 571 16.89 13.80 43.78
CA GLU A 571 18.08 13.55 44.62
C GLU A 571 19.41 13.54 43.83
N ASN A 572 19.35 13.49 42.50
CA ASN A 572 20.48 13.60 41.57
C ASN A 572 20.62 15.00 40.97
N GLY A 573 19.80 15.97 41.39
CA GLY A 573 19.81 17.34 40.84
C GLY A 573 19.21 17.45 39.43
N CYS A 574 18.44 16.45 38.99
CA CYS A 574 17.86 16.35 37.65
C CYS A 574 16.33 16.37 37.68
N VAL A 575 15.71 16.60 36.53
CA VAL A 575 14.30 16.30 36.31
C VAL A 575 14.04 15.92 34.86
N VAL A 576 13.07 15.02 34.65
CA VAL A 576 12.63 14.56 33.32
C VAL A 576 11.25 15.11 33.04
N PHE A 577 11.07 15.67 31.85
CA PHE A 577 9.77 15.92 31.23
C PHE A 577 9.54 14.84 30.17
N ASP A 578 8.73 13.85 30.51
CA ASP A 578 8.40 12.69 29.70
C ASP A 578 7.07 12.85 28.95
N ASP A 579 6.71 11.84 28.17
CA ASP A 579 5.47 11.76 27.39
C ASP A 579 5.24 12.93 26.39
N LEU A 580 6.30 13.65 26.01
CA LEU A 580 6.24 14.81 25.11
C LEU A 580 6.07 14.42 23.64
N LEU A 581 5.17 15.09 22.93
CA LEU A 581 5.14 15.05 21.47
C LEU A 581 6.32 15.86 20.88
N PRO A 582 6.76 15.56 19.63
CA PRO A 582 7.72 16.40 18.92
C PRO A 582 7.23 17.84 18.80
N GLY A 583 8.16 18.80 18.83
CA GLY A 583 7.83 20.21 18.76
C GLY A 583 8.88 21.10 19.41
N ASN A 584 8.51 22.37 19.59
CA ASN A 584 9.45 23.41 19.99
C ASN A 584 9.12 23.87 21.41
N TYR A 585 10.09 23.72 22.31
CA TYR A 585 9.92 23.92 23.75
C TYR A 585 10.96 24.89 24.32
N THR A 586 10.56 25.67 25.31
CA THR A 586 11.46 26.52 26.09
C THR A 586 11.62 25.91 27.48
N LEU A 587 12.86 25.54 27.82
CA LEU A 587 13.25 24.95 29.11
C LEU A 587 14.00 26.00 29.93
N CYS A 588 13.44 26.42 31.08
CA CYS A 588 14.03 27.44 31.95
C CYS A 588 14.31 26.93 33.37
N GLU A 589 15.38 27.43 34.00
CA GLU A 589 15.57 27.37 35.45
C GLU A 589 14.82 28.53 36.14
N GLU A 590 14.14 28.24 37.25
CA GLU A 590 13.43 29.25 38.06
C GLU A 590 13.64 29.01 39.57
N ASN A 591 13.44 30.07 40.36
CA ASN A 591 13.66 30.11 41.81
C ASN A 591 15.13 29.97 42.27
N VAL A 592 16.10 30.27 41.40
CA VAL A 592 17.51 30.47 41.77
C VAL A 592 17.61 31.55 42.86
N PRO A 593 18.13 31.25 44.08
CA PRO A 593 18.24 32.23 45.16
C PRO A 593 19.28 33.33 44.89
N ASP A 594 19.19 34.45 45.62
CA ASP A 594 20.05 35.61 45.42
C ASP A 594 21.54 35.34 45.66
N ASP A 595 21.90 34.37 46.52
CA ASP A 595 23.29 33.94 46.75
C ASP A 595 23.83 32.97 45.68
N TRP A 596 23.04 32.62 44.67
CA TRP A 596 23.46 31.80 43.53
C TRP A 596 23.27 32.54 42.21
N LYS A 597 24.30 32.52 41.35
CA LYS A 597 24.24 33.10 39.99
C LYS A 597 24.38 31.99 38.96
N PRO A 598 23.56 31.98 37.90
CA PRO A 598 23.79 31.08 36.78
C PRO A 598 25.01 31.53 35.97
N THR A 599 25.80 30.56 35.54
CA THR A 599 26.91 30.70 34.60
C THR A 599 26.46 30.36 33.18
N THR A 600 25.49 29.43 33.07
CA THR A 600 24.83 29.07 31.81
C THR A 600 23.59 29.93 31.50
N SER A 601 23.06 29.82 30.27
CA SER A 601 21.79 30.47 29.88
C SER A 601 20.61 29.93 30.70
N LYS A 602 19.93 30.82 31.45
CA LYS A 602 18.75 30.51 32.27
C LYS A 602 17.63 29.77 31.54
N CYS A 603 17.48 30.02 30.24
CA CYS A 603 16.52 29.35 29.38
C CYS A 603 17.22 28.82 28.13
N LYS A 604 16.70 27.71 27.60
CA LYS A 604 17.15 27.07 26.36
C LYS A 604 15.93 26.76 25.51
N GLU A 605 16.00 27.10 24.23
CA GLU A 605 15.04 26.58 23.25
C GLU A 605 15.46 25.14 22.86
N VAL A 606 14.47 24.28 22.65
CA VAL A 606 14.62 22.84 22.43
C VAL A 606 13.67 22.42 21.31
N ASP A 607 14.21 22.15 20.14
CA ASP A 607 13.50 21.51 19.04
C ASP A 607 13.58 19.99 19.26
N LEU A 608 12.50 19.36 19.75
CA LEU A 608 12.45 17.94 20.11
C LEU A 608 11.93 17.09 18.94
N ALA A 609 12.72 16.12 18.49
CA ALA A 609 12.35 15.20 17.41
C ALA A 609 11.58 13.95 17.91
N SER A 610 10.98 13.20 16.98
CA SER A 610 10.21 12.00 17.31
C SER A 610 11.06 10.90 17.93
N GLY A 611 10.70 10.53 19.16
CA GLY A 611 11.36 9.48 19.90
C GLY A 611 12.68 9.87 20.56
N GLU A 612 13.05 11.15 20.51
CA GLU A 612 14.32 11.68 20.99
C GLU A 612 14.33 11.88 22.52
N GLU A 613 15.51 11.73 23.12
CA GLU A 613 15.74 11.85 24.56
C GLU A 613 16.92 12.83 24.74
N LEU A 614 16.63 14.07 25.15
CA LEU A 614 17.60 15.15 25.25
C LEU A 614 17.97 15.45 26.70
N GLU A 615 19.23 15.78 26.97
CA GLU A 615 19.72 16.18 28.31
C GLU A 615 20.40 17.56 28.27
N PHE A 616 20.04 18.43 29.21
CA PHE A 616 20.56 19.79 29.31
C PHE A 616 21.11 20.09 30.71
N GLY A 617 22.43 20.23 30.83
CA GLY A 617 23.08 20.71 32.05
C GLY A 617 22.96 22.22 32.25
N PHE A 618 22.61 22.68 33.45
CA PHE A 618 22.57 24.10 33.84
C PHE A 618 23.59 24.34 34.97
N GLY A 619 24.58 25.18 34.68
CA GLY A 619 25.66 25.58 35.58
C GLY A 619 25.30 26.84 36.36
N ASN A 620 25.48 26.79 37.68
CA ASN A 620 25.37 27.95 38.58
C ASN A 620 26.45 27.83 39.65
N VAL A 621 26.89 28.99 40.12
CA VAL A 621 27.90 29.18 41.15
C VAL A 621 27.30 29.90 42.37
N LYS A 622 27.81 29.62 43.57
CA LYS A 622 27.50 30.41 44.75
C LYS A 622 28.37 31.67 44.81
N VAL A 623 27.75 32.81 45.07
CA VAL A 623 28.46 34.06 45.40
C VAL A 623 28.42 34.31 46.90
N CYS A 624 29.43 35.01 47.42
CA CYS A 624 29.54 35.35 48.84
C CYS A 624 29.81 36.85 49.04
N PRO A 625 29.49 37.39 50.23
CA PRO A 625 29.99 38.67 50.68
C PRO A 625 31.36 38.51 51.36
N LEU A 626 32.17 39.56 51.29
CA LEU A 626 33.25 39.84 52.24
C LEU A 626 32.99 41.18 52.91
N SER A 627 33.43 41.35 54.17
CA SER A 627 33.25 42.60 54.90
C SER A 627 34.57 43.12 55.47
N ALA A 628 34.65 44.43 55.68
CA ALA A 628 35.64 45.06 56.56
C ALA A 628 34.93 45.78 57.71
N PHE A 629 35.50 45.69 58.91
CA PHE A 629 35.02 46.35 60.12
C PHE A 629 36.09 47.30 60.68
N LYS A 630 35.72 48.56 60.89
CA LYS A 630 36.64 49.62 61.33
C LYS A 630 36.25 50.24 62.67
N TYR A 631 37.24 50.42 63.54
CA TYR A 631 37.07 50.97 64.88
C TYR A 631 38.25 51.84 65.31
N TYR A 632 38.01 52.65 66.35
CA TYR A 632 39.00 53.53 66.97
C TYR A 632 39.77 52.78 68.08
N ASP A 633 40.88 52.16 67.71
CA ASP A 633 41.77 51.41 68.60
C ASP A 633 42.59 52.39 69.45
N LYS A 634 42.00 52.84 70.55
CA LYS A 634 42.52 53.89 71.43
C LYS A 634 43.68 53.38 72.28
N ASN A 635 43.66 52.09 72.63
CA ASN A 635 44.67 51.49 73.51
C ASN A 635 45.78 50.72 72.75
N GLN A 636 45.66 50.60 71.42
CA GLN A 636 46.60 49.98 70.48
C GLN A 636 46.72 48.44 70.62
N ASN A 637 45.69 47.76 71.15
CA ASN A 637 45.69 46.31 71.34
C ASN A 637 45.27 45.49 70.10
N ARG A 638 44.76 46.13 69.04
CA ARG A 638 44.27 45.51 67.79
C ARG A 638 43.01 44.65 67.95
N GLN A 639 42.18 44.93 68.94
CA GLN A 639 40.89 44.31 69.18
C GLN A 639 39.88 45.42 69.51
N LYS A 640 38.65 45.33 69.00
CA LYS A 640 37.64 46.34 69.28
C LYS A 640 37.12 46.18 70.71
N ASP A 641 37.52 47.08 71.60
CA ASP A 641 36.99 47.12 72.97
C ASP A 641 35.58 47.74 73.05
N ILE A 642 34.94 47.64 74.23
CA ILE A 642 33.53 48.03 74.42
C ILE A 642 33.30 49.54 74.42
N ASP A 643 34.30 50.31 74.82
CA ASP A 643 34.32 51.79 74.81
C ASP A 643 34.87 52.37 73.49
N GLU A 644 35.29 51.53 72.55
CA GLU A 644 35.86 51.96 71.27
C GLU A 644 34.79 52.12 70.18
N PRO A 645 34.59 53.36 69.66
CA PRO A 645 33.60 53.61 68.62
C PRO A 645 33.99 52.95 67.29
N ALA A 646 32.96 52.53 66.56
CA ALA A 646 33.10 52.23 65.14
C ALA A 646 33.45 53.50 64.35
N LEU A 647 34.21 53.37 63.26
CA LEU A 647 34.61 54.47 62.38
C LEU A 647 33.87 54.38 61.05
N ALA A 648 33.04 55.39 60.76
CA ALA A 648 32.28 55.54 59.52
C ALA A 648 33.03 56.39 58.49
N GLY A 649 32.76 56.21 57.20
CA GLY A 649 33.34 56.99 56.12
C GLY A 649 34.80 56.66 55.77
N ILE A 650 35.32 55.53 56.27
CA ILE A 650 36.68 55.03 56.00
C ILE A 650 36.64 54.17 54.74
N LEU A 651 37.47 54.51 53.75
CA LEU A 651 37.48 53.83 52.45
C LEU A 651 38.25 52.51 52.51
N PHE A 652 37.58 51.42 52.12
CA PHE A 652 38.19 50.16 51.75
C PHE A 652 38.13 49.94 50.24
N ILE A 653 39.23 49.48 49.67
CA ILE A 653 39.35 49.06 48.28
C ILE A 653 39.48 47.53 48.28
N LEU A 654 38.54 46.85 47.63
CA LEU A 654 38.65 45.43 47.29
C LEU A 654 39.18 45.31 45.86
N THR A 655 40.27 44.57 45.72
CA THR A 655 40.83 44.12 44.44
C THR A 655 40.84 42.60 44.40
N GLY A 656 40.87 41.96 43.23
CA GLY A 656 41.01 40.52 43.16
C GLY A 656 40.86 39.94 41.76
N GLU A 657 41.03 38.62 41.69
CA GLU A 657 40.93 37.82 40.47
C GLU A 657 39.93 36.68 40.72
N VAL A 658 38.86 36.66 39.93
CA VAL A 658 37.89 35.56 39.88
C VAL A 658 38.56 34.33 39.24
N VAL A 659 38.05 33.13 39.52
CA VAL A 659 38.56 31.85 38.96
C VAL A 659 38.69 31.81 37.43
N ASP A 660 37.89 32.58 36.68
CA ASP A 660 37.96 32.74 35.21
C ASP A 660 39.09 33.71 34.75
N GLY A 661 39.82 34.31 35.69
CA GLY A 661 40.81 35.37 35.47
C GLY A 661 40.23 36.80 35.47
N SER A 662 38.91 36.98 35.62
CA SER A 662 38.28 38.30 35.60
C SER A 662 38.70 39.14 36.81
N GLN A 663 39.26 40.32 36.51
CA GLN A 663 39.75 41.26 37.51
C GLN A 663 38.59 42.04 38.14
N VAL A 664 38.54 42.09 39.47
CA VAL A 664 37.53 42.81 40.24
C VAL A 664 38.14 44.02 40.93
N TYR A 665 37.43 45.14 40.88
CA TYR A 665 37.70 46.36 41.62
C TYR A 665 36.40 46.87 42.23
N LYS A 666 36.33 47.01 43.55
CA LYS A 666 35.19 47.60 44.28
C LYS A 666 35.71 48.56 45.35
N GLU A 667 35.12 49.75 45.43
CA GLU A 667 35.33 50.70 46.54
C GLU A 667 34.12 50.68 47.45
N MET A 668 34.34 50.72 48.77
CA MET A 668 33.28 50.80 49.76
C MET A 668 33.75 51.56 51.01
N CYS A 669 33.02 52.59 51.41
CA CYS A 669 33.24 53.23 52.72
C CYS A 669 32.46 52.52 53.82
N THR A 670 32.98 52.57 55.04
CA THR A 670 32.29 52.04 56.22
C THR A 670 31.02 52.83 56.58
N GLY A 671 29.96 52.11 56.94
CA GLY A 671 28.71 52.66 57.45
C GLY A 671 28.84 53.25 58.86
N ALA A 672 27.72 53.79 59.38
CA ALA A 672 27.63 54.34 60.74
C ALA A 672 27.84 53.28 61.85
N ASP A 673 27.78 52.00 61.49
CA ASP A 673 28.09 50.83 62.31
C ASP A 673 29.56 50.39 62.23
N GLY A 674 30.35 50.96 61.30
CA GLY A 674 31.75 50.61 61.02
C GLY A 674 31.95 49.53 59.96
N LEU A 675 30.90 49.05 59.29
CA LEU A 675 30.99 47.98 58.30
C LEU A 675 31.05 48.51 56.86
N ALA A 676 31.98 47.98 56.07
CA ALA A 676 32.00 48.08 54.60
C ALA A 676 31.77 46.67 54.04
N VAL A 677 30.71 46.47 53.25
CA VAL A 677 30.29 45.14 52.76
C VAL A 677 30.43 45.06 51.25
N PHE A 678 31.15 44.04 50.77
CA PHE A 678 31.36 43.74 49.36
C PHE A 678 30.54 42.51 48.96
N SER A 679 29.25 42.72 48.66
CA SER A 679 28.34 41.68 48.16
C SER A 679 28.68 41.24 46.73
N ASP A 680 28.10 40.10 46.31
CA ASP A 680 28.20 39.55 44.95
C ASP A 680 29.67 39.40 44.48
N LEU A 681 30.45 38.63 45.24
CA LEU A 681 31.77 38.16 44.83
C LEU A 681 31.67 36.68 44.43
N PHE A 682 32.25 36.37 43.27
CA PHE A 682 32.38 35.01 42.75
C PHE A 682 33.54 34.28 43.44
N PRO A 683 33.72 32.96 43.24
CA PRO A 683 34.94 32.26 43.65
C PRO A 683 36.19 32.94 43.06
N GLY A 684 37.27 33.01 43.85
CA GLY A 684 38.45 33.78 43.47
C GLY A 684 39.30 34.25 44.64
N ILE A 685 40.38 34.97 44.36
CA ILE A 685 41.33 35.49 45.35
C ILE A 685 41.19 37.01 45.41
N TYR A 686 40.89 37.53 46.60
CA TYR A 686 40.60 38.94 46.84
C TYR A 686 41.54 39.53 47.89
N MET A 687 41.96 40.78 47.69
CA MET A 687 42.62 41.60 48.69
C MET A 687 41.73 42.78 49.06
N ILE A 688 41.38 42.89 50.35
CA ILE A 688 40.75 44.09 50.92
C ILE A 688 41.85 44.94 51.54
N LYS A 689 41.88 46.22 51.20
CA LYS A 689 42.88 47.20 51.66
C LYS A 689 42.20 48.46 52.17
N GLU A 690 42.60 48.91 53.36
CA GLU A 690 42.26 50.22 53.90
C GLU A 690 43.06 51.33 53.20
N GLN A 691 42.38 52.41 52.86
CA GLN A 691 43.01 53.71 52.68
C GLN A 691 42.87 54.52 53.98
N LEU A 692 43.97 54.95 54.57
CA LEU A 692 43.94 55.83 55.74
C LEU A 692 43.36 57.21 55.39
N PRO A 693 42.59 57.85 56.28
CA PRO A 693 42.13 59.22 56.08
C PRO A 693 43.28 60.23 56.09
N ASP A 694 43.07 61.36 55.40
CA ASP A 694 43.96 62.52 55.51
C ASP A 694 44.00 63.03 56.96
N GLY A 695 45.22 63.24 57.47
CA GLY A 695 45.48 63.76 58.82
C GLY A 695 46.45 62.90 59.60
N GLU A 696 46.42 63.04 60.93
CA GLU A 696 47.35 62.43 61.87
C GLU A 696 46.82 61.06 62.36
N TRP A 697 46.42 60.22 61.39
CA TRP A 697 45.86 58.88 61.59
C TRP A 697 46.94 57.80 61.40
N GLU A 698 47.03 56.86 62.34
CA GLU A 698 47.92 55.70 62.27
C GLU A 698 47.11 54.39 62.37
N ALA A 699 47.37 53.45 61.47
CA ALA A 699 46.84 52.09 61.59
C ALA A 699 47.57 51.33 62.71
N THR A 700 46.81 50.71 63.61
CA THR A 700 47.40 49.94 64.73
C THR A 700 47.75 48.51 64.33
N GLY A 701 47.01 47.96 63.36
CA GLY A 701 47.16 46.60 62.80
C GLY A 701 47.56 46.58 61.31
N PRO A 702 47.42 45.43 60.63
CA PRO A 702 47.64 45.34 59.18
C PRO A 702 46.56 46.11 58.41
N MET A 703 46.96 46.87 57.38
CA MET A 703 46.03 47.65 56.54
C MET A 703 45.43 46.86 55.36
N GLU A 704 45.91 45.64 55.11
CA GLU A 704 45.43 44.79 54.02
C GLU A 704 45.37 43.31 54.44
N ALA A 705 44.41 42.58 53.88
CA ALA A 705 44.23 41.14 54.07
C ALA A 705 43.79 40.48 52.76
N VAL A 706 44.18 39.23 52.58
CA VAL A 706 43.83 38.39 51.42
C VAL A 706 42.85 37.31 51.84
N PHE A 707 41.86 37.06 51.00
CA PHE A 707 40.77 36.12 51.17
C PHE A 707 40.63 35.24 49.93
N THR A 708 40.28 33.98 50.11
CA THR A 708 39.96 33.02 49.03
C THR A 708 38.49 32.65 49.14
N LEU A 709 37.71 32.88 48.10
CA LEU A 709 36.31 32.45 48.04
C LEU A 709 36.20 31.15 47.24
N PRO A 710 35.45 30.15 47.72
CA PRO A 710 34.43 30.24 48.78
C PRO A 710 34.90 29.95 50.23
N GLU A 711 36.18 29.65 50.48
CA GLU A 711 36.67 29.28 51.82
C GLU A 711 36.43 30.35 52.90
N ASP A 712 36.64 31.62 52.56
CA ASP A 712 36.53 32.77 53.44
C ASP A 712 35.16 33.50 53.35
N CYS A 713 34.11 32.86 52.83
CA CYS A 713 32.75 33.44 52.78
C CYS A 713 32.30 34.02 54.14
N ASP A 714 31.61 35.15 54.12
CA ASP A 714 31.13 35.90 55.30
C ASP A 714 32.25 36.43 56.24
N SER A 715 33.52 36.35 55.84
CA SER A 715 34.65 36.85 56.65
C SER A 715 34.65 38.37 56.82
N VAL A 716 35.16 38.81 57.99
CA VAL A 716 35.23 40.22 58.38
C VAL A 716 36.67 40.65 58.65
N PHE A 717 37.24 41.50 57.80
CA PHE A 717 38.53 42.13 58.01
C PHE A 717 38.43 43.20 59.11
N ASN A 718 38.87 42.88 60.32
CA ASN A 718 38.80 43.79 61.48
C ASN A 718 40.06 44.65 61.57
N VAL A 719 39.92 45.98 61.48
CA VAL A 719 41.07 46.91 61.45
C VAL A 719 40.89 48.07 62.43
N GLY A 720 41.87 48.26 63.31
CA GLY A 720 41.94 49.39 64.25
C GLY A 720 42.71 50.58 63.65
N ASN A 721 42.26 51.80 63.94
CA ASN A 721 43.01 53.05 63.73
C ASN A 721 43.04 53.88 65.01
N ILE A 722 44.12 54.64 65.19
CA ILE A 722 44.23 55.67 66.22
C ILE A 722 44.58 57.01 65.57
N CYS A 723 44.30 58.13 66.23
CA CYS A 723 44.71 59.45 65.75
C CYS A 723 45.36 60.30 66.84
N TYR A 724 46.24 61.21 66.41
CA TYR A 724 47.09 62.01 67.29
C TYR A 724 46.79 63.51 67.18
N ARG A 725 46.39 64.11 68.30
CA ARG A 725 46.17 65.57 68.36
C ARG A 725 47.50 66.28 68.50
N HIS A 726 47.92 66.97 67.44
CA HIS A 726 49.16 67.74 67.39
C HIS A 726 49.01 69.19 67.90
N PHE A 727 50.04 69.67 68.61
CA PHE A 727 50.13 71.03 69.13
C PHE A 727 51.59 71.43 69.44
N VAL A 728 51.85 72.73 69.64
CA VAL A 728 53.17 73.25 70.02
C VAL A 728 53.25 73.38 71.53
N CYS A 729 54.22 72.72 72.14
CA CYS A 729 54.30 72.54 73.60
C CYS A 729 55.12 73.63 74.31
N GLY A 730 55.97 74.36 73.57
CA GLY A 730 56.74 75.47 74.12
C GLY A 730 57.56 75.09 75.36
N PHE A 731 58.50 74.14 75.21
CA PHE A 731 59.34 73.67 76.31
C PHE A 731 60.16 74.84 76.89
N GLY A 732 61.15 75.38 76.16
CA GLY A 732 61.75 76.70 76.40
C GLY A 732 62.05 77.12 77.86
N THR A 733 62.50 76.20 78.71
CA THR A 733 62.52 76.33 80.20
C THR A 733 63.73 75.64 80.85
N LYS A 734 64.87 75.55 80.16
CA LYS A 734 66.13 75.08 80.74
C LYS A 734 66.38 75.76 82.11
N GLY A 735 66.23 75.00 83.20
CA GLY A 735 66.40 75.47 84.59
C GLY A 735 65.20 76.12 85.30
N TYR A 736 64.07 76.36 84.63
CA TYR A 736 62.87 76.96 85.24
C TYR A 736 62.28 76.09 86.37
N TRP A 737 62.12 74.79 86.10
CA TRP A 737 61.48 73.82 86.99
C TRP A 737 62.25 73.52 88.29
N HIS A 738 63.47 74.06 88.45
CA HIS A 738 64.33 73.85 89.63
C HIS A 738 64.18 74.96 90.70
N ASN A 739 63.39 76.01 90.43
CA ASN A 739 63.16 77.14 91.35
C ASN A 739 61.67 77.18 91.79
N GLN A 740 61.32 78.03 92.78
CA GLN A 740 59.93 78.10 93.26
C GLN A 740 58.91 78.49 92.18
N ASN A 741 59.26 79.31 91.20
CA ASN A 741 58.30 79.79 90.19
C ASN A 741 57.89 78.66 89.24
N GLY A 742 58.84 77.81 88.81
CA GLY A 742 58.52 76.60 88.04
C GLY A 742 57.78 75.56 88.86
N ILE A 743 58.11 75.43 90.14
CA ILE A 743 57.39 74.56 91.09
C ILE A 743 55.96 75.08 91.36
N GLU A 744 55.72 76.40 91.37
CA GLU A 744 54.40 77.02 91.46
C GLU A 744 53.58 76.82 90.18
N GLU A 745 54.20 76.86 88.99
CA GLU A 745 53.52 76.48 87.73
C GLU A 745 53.05 75.03 87.80
N LEU A 746 53.91 74.07 88.19
CA LEU A 746 53.50 72.67 88.37
C LEU A 746 52.36 72.51 89.39
N LYS A 747 52.46 73.14 90.56
CA LYS A 747 51.45 73.07 91.64
C LYS A 747 50.07 73.62 91.25
N SER A 748 49.93 74.32 90.11
CA SER A 748 48.62 74.74 89.61
C SER A 748 47.73 73.56 89.21
N ASP A 749 48.32 72.40 88.87
CA ASP A 749 47.67 71.09 88.90
C ASP A 749 48.33 70.22 89.96
N MET A 750 47.70 70.13 91.13
CA MET A 750 48.20 69.32 92.25
C MET A 750 48.24 67.80 91.98
N ALA A 751 47.45 67.28 91.03
CA ALA A 751 47.49 65.85 90.68
C ALA A 751 48.69 65.56 89.78
N LEU A 752 48.92 66.41 88.79
CA LEU A 752 50.06 66.31 87.88
C LEU A 752 51.39 66.66 88.57
N TYR A 753 51.40 67.63 89.49
CA TYR A 753 52.53 67.92 90.38
C TYR A 753 52.96 66.68 91.18
N ASN A 754 52.03 66.07 91.93
CA ASN A 754 52.33 64.87 92.72
C ASN A 754 52.83 63.73 91.80
N THR A 755 52.13 63.49 90.68
CA THR A 755 52.49 62.41 89.74
C THR A 755 53.89 62.60 89.14
N ALA A 756 54.23 63.81 88.71
CA ALA A 756 55.55 64.10 88.13
C ALA A 756 56.68 64.03 89.19
N ILE A 757 56.42 64.51 90.41
CA ILE A 757 57.38 64.44 91.53
C ILE A 757 57.61 62.99 91.97
N ASP A 758 56.54 62.20 92.16
CA ASP A 758 56.65 60.78 92.53
C ASP A 758 57.33 59.96 91.42
N TYR A 759 57.04 60.27 90.14
CA TYR A 759 57.73 59.66 89.02
C TYR A 759 59.22 59.99 89.05
N VAL A 760 59.62 61.28 89.14
CA VAL A 760 61.01 61.72 89.24
C VAL A 760 61.75 61.01 90.37
N ASN A 761 61.21 61.07 91.60
CA ASN A 761 61.82 60.44 92.78
C ASN A 761 61.91 58.90 92.68
N SER A 762 61.22 58.27 91.71
CA SER A 762 61.33 56.82 91.47
C SER A 762 62.52 56.42 90.59
N LEU A 763 63.08 57.36 89.81
CA LEU A 763 64.10 57.12 88.79
C LEU A 763 65.52 57.08 89.39
N GLY A 764 66.39 56.27 88.78
CA GLY A 764 67.79 56.10 89.20
C GLY A 764 68.58 57.38 89.53
N PRO A 765 68.43 58.50 88.79
CA PRO A 765 69.14 59.75 89.10
C PRO A 765 68.70 60.52 90.35
N TYR A 766 67.53 60.22 90.92
CA TYR A 766 66.89 61.03 91.98
C TYR A 766 66.24 60.20 93.11
N LYS A 767 66.55 58.90 93.18
CA LYS A 767 65.92 57.92 94.09
C LYS A 767 66.64 57.77 95.44
N THR A 768 67.86 58.29 95.52
CA THR A 768 68.75 58.10 96.66
C THR A 768 69.60 59.34 96.80
N ALA A 769 69.46 60.05 97.94
CA ALA A 769 70.24 61.24 98.25
C ALA A 769 71.71 61.01 97.92
N SER A 770 72.20 61.75 96.94
CA SER A 770 73.44 61.44 96.24
C SER A 770 74.41 62.60 96.28
N ASP A 771 75.72 62.31 96.23
CA ASP A 771 76.80 63.30 96.30
C ASP A 771 76.86 64.25 95.07
N TYR A 772 75.88 64.19 94.16
CA TYR A 772 75.80 64.97 92.91
C TYR A 772 74.93 66.23 93.04
N PHE A 773 74.01 66.28 94.02
CA PHE A 773 73.26 67.49 94.34
C PHE A 773 73.75 67.97 95.71
N ASP A 774 74.65 68.95 95.70
CA ASP A 774 75.41 69.38 96.88
C ASP A 774 74.47 69.70 98.07
N GLN A 775 74.52 68.88 99.13
CA GLN A 775 73.65 68.89 100.33
C GLN A 775 72.24 68.27 100.21
N GLY A 776 71.86 67.65 99.09
CA GLY A 776 70.79 66.63 99.02
C GLY A 776 69.35 67.13 98.96
N ASP A 777 69.00 67.97 97.98
CA ASP A 777 67.66 68.57 97.78
C ASP A 777 66.60 67.59 97.20
N GLU A 778 66.55 66.35 97.69
CA GLU A 778 65.50 65.37 97.39
C GLU A 778 64.42 65.37 98.50
N PRO A 779 63.12 65.56 98.20
CA PRO A 779 62.51 65.74 96.87
C PRO A 779 62.60 67.19 96.37
N PHE A 780 62.69 67.36 95.05
CA PHE A 780 62.73 68.66 94.37
C PHE A 780 61.50 69.53 94.68
N ASN A 781 61.63 70.39 95.67
CA ASN A 781 60.54 71.20 96.21
C ASN A 781 60.75 72.72 96.02
N GLY A 782 61.84 73.11 95.34
CA GLY A 782 62.26 74.49 95.11
C GLY A 782 62.96 75.16 96.30
N MET A 783 63.43 74.40 97.30
CA MET A 783 64.17 74.87 98.47
C MET A 783 65.49 74.09 98.59
N PHE A 784 66.53 74.77 99.06
CA PHE A 784 67.73 74.11 99.60
C PHE A 784 67.42 73.41 100.94
N THR A 785 68.19 72.39 101.31
CA THR A 785 68.01 71.63 102.58
C THR A 785 68.13 72.47 103.85
N ASN A 786 68.69 73.68 103.78
CA ASN A 786 68.66 74.67 104.87
C ASN A 786 67.31 75.41 105.04
N GLY A 787 66.33 75.14 104.17
CA GLY A 787 64.99 75.75 104.18
C GLY A 787 64.85 77.09 103.46
N SER A 788 65.87 77.52 102.70
CA SER A 788 65.80 78.73 101.85
C SER A 788 65.34 78.38 100.43
N PRO A 789 64.54 79.21 99.76
CA PRO A 789 64.14 78.96 98.37
C PRO A 789 65.35 79.02 97.41
N VAL A 790 65.35 78.13 96.41
CA VAL A 790 66.32 78.14 95.32
C VAL A 790 66.05 79.38 94.45
N PRO A 791 67.01 80.31 94.30
CA PRO A 791 66.81 81.52 93.52
C PRO A 791 66.81 81.22 92.02
N ALA A 792 65.94 81.91 91.28
CA ALA A 792 66.04 81.99 89.83
C ALA A 792 67.30 82.80 89.42
N GLY A 793 68.14 82.23 88.58
CA GLY A 793 69.25 82.94 87.93
C GLY A 793 68.74 83.72 86.72
N GLN A 794 69.18 84.97 86.57
CA GLN A 794 68.64 85.87 85.54
C GLN A 794 69.42 85.83 84.21
N VAL A 795 68.70 85.62 83.10
CA VAL A 795 69.23 85.83 81.75
C VAL A 795 69.14 87.32 81.38
N ALA A 796 70.26 87.89 80.92
CA ALA A 796 70.35 89.32 80.61
C ALA A 796 69.42 89.74 79.45
N GLY A 797 68.47 90.63 79.73
CA GLY A 797 67.56 91.23 78.74
C GLY A 797 66.16 90.62 78.67
N THR A 798 65.89 89.57 79.45
CA THR A 798 64.56 88.95 79.59
C THR A 798 63.82 89.50 80.83
N PRO A 799 62.47 89.60 80.83
CA PRO A 799 61.73 90.10 82.00
C PRO A 799 61.76 89.12 83.17
N ALA A 800 62.03 89.61 84.39
CA ALA A 800 61.87 88.80 85.61
C ALA A 800 60.43 88.29 85.74
N GLY A 801 60.24 87.03 86.14
CA GLY A 801 58.96 86.33 86.09
C GLY A 801 58.64 85.64 84.75
N SER A 802 59.55 85.65 83.76
CA SER A 802 59.38 84.90 82.50
C SER A 802 60.16 83.58 82.51
N ARG A 803 59.61 82.58 81.82
CA ARG A 803 60.15 81.21 81.74
C ARG A 803 61.57 81.14 81.17
N GLU A 804 61.87 82.06 80.25
CA GLU A 804 63.14 82.24 79.57
C GLU A 804 64.15 83.02 80.41
N ALA A 805 63.69 83.73 81.45
CA ALA A 805 64.51 84.59 82.29
C ALA A 805 65.08 83.89 83.52
N GLU A 806 64.60 82.69 83.86
CA GLU A 806 64.71 82.09 85.20
C GLU A 806 65.41 80.73 85.20
N ILE A 807 66.58 80.68 84.57
CA ILE A 807 67.48 79.52 84.61
C ILE A 807 68.01 79.38 86.05
N SER A 808 67.62 78.32 86.77
CA SER A 808 68.17 78.07 88.12
C SER A 808 69.70 77.95 88.10
N ASN A 809 70.35 78.53 89.11
CA ASN A 809 71.82 78.60 89.21
C ASN A 809 72.52 77.24 89.03
N PHE A 810 71.88 76.12 89.39
CA PHE A 810 72.40 74.76 89.18
C PHE A 810 72.81 74.46 87.72
N LEU A 811 72.18 75.11 86.73
CA LEU A 811 72.46 74.94 85.29
C LEU A 811 73.32 76.06 84.66
N VAL A 812 73.85 76.99 85.46
CA VAL A 812 74.51 78.21 84.97
C VAL A 812 76.04 78.14 85.04
N GLU A 813 76.63 77.21 85.79
CA GLU A 813 78.09 77.08 85.88
C GLU A 813 78.69 76.31 84.70
N ASP A 814 79.45 77.02 83.85
CA ASP A 814 80.36 76.44 82.86
C ASP A 814 81.43 75.57 83.57
N VAL A 815 81.15 74.26 83.66
CA VAL A 815 82.06 73.23 84.19
C VAL A 815 82.46 73.42 85.67
N GLY A 816 81.51 73.88 86.50
CA GLY A 816 81.68 74.08 87.95
C GLY A 816 81.75 72.78 88.76
N ASN A 817 82.87 72.04 88.69
CA ASN A 817 83.17 70.77 89.39
C ASN A 817 82.24 69.56 89.14
N GLY A 818 80.97 69.76 88.76
CA GLY A 818 80.04 68.70 88.39
C GLY A 818 80.43 67.97 87.11
N GLY A 819 80.10 66.68 87.04
CA GLY A 819 80.41 65.83 85.87
C GLY A 819 79.32 65.88 84.79
N ILE A 820 79.64 65.47 83.55
CA ILE A 820 78.66 65.39 82.44
C ILE A 820 77.41 64.55 82.78
N ARG A 821 77.56 63.57 83.68
CA ARG A 821 76.47 62.76 84.25
C ARG A 821 75.49 63.56 85.11
N GLU A 822 75.95 64.59 85.81
CA GLU A 822 75.13 65.45 86.66
C GLU A 822 74.33 66.46 85.80
N GLN A 823 75.01 67.09 84.84
CA GLN A 823 74.38 67.95 83.83
C GLN A 823 73.25 67.22 83.08
N LEU A 824 73.51 65.97 82.68
CA LEU A 824 72.51 65.08 82.07
C LEU A 824 71.27 64.87 82.95
N ALA A 825 71.44 64.72 84.28
CA ALA A 825 70.31 64.60 85.20
C ALA A 825 69.51 65.90 85.29
N GLN A 826 70.15 67.05 85.47
CA GLN A 826 69.46 68.36 85.54
C GLN A 826 68.66 68.67 84.26
N GLN A 827 69.20 68.32 83.09
CA GLN A 827 68.49 68.45 81.81
C GLN A 827 67.35 67.43 81.65
N LEU A 828 67.54 66.18 82.10
CA LEU A 828 66.49 65.16 82.11
C LEU A 828 65.32 65.57 83.02
N LEU A 829 65.59 66.16 84.19
CA LEU A 829 64.57 66.66 85.11
C LEU A 829 63.70 67.74 84.44
N ALA A 830 64.33 68.71 83.77
CA ALA A 830 63.60 69.73 83.02
C ALA A 830 62.77 69.14 81.86
N PHE A 831 63.29 68.10 81.18
CA PHE A 831 62.58 67.42 80.10
C PHE A 831 61.36 66.64 80.62
N ILE A 832 61.48 65.94 81.75
CA ILE A 832 60.36 65.21 82.39
C ILE A 832 59.23 66.18 82.76
N PHE A 833 59.53 67.30 83.41
CA PHE A 833 58.50 68.28 83.80
C PHE A 833 57.86 68.98 82.60
N ASN A 834 58.65 69.30 81.56
CA ASN A 834 58.11 69.79 80.28
C ASN A 834 57.18 68.76 79.62
N THR A 835 57.56 67.49 79.63
CA THR A 835 56.75 66.40 79.06
C THR A 835 55.42 66.23 79.80
N TYR A 836 55.45 66.13 81.14
CA TYR A 836 54.22 66.05 81.94
C TYR A 836 53.33 67.29 81.75
N TYR A 837 53.85 68.48 82.03
CA TYR A 837 53.04 69.70 82.13
C TYR A 837 52.69 70.31 80.75
N ARG A 838 53.48 70.03 79.69
CA ARG A 838 53.35 70.70 78.39
C ARG A 838 53.27 69.78 77.16
N ALA A 839 53.75 68.54 77.21
CA ALA A 839 53.49 67.57 76.14
C ALA A 839 52.22 66.74 76.35
N GLY A 840 51.65 66.76 77.58
CA GLY A 840 50.43 66.04 77.93
C GLY A 840 50.66 64.66 78.56
N GLY A 841 51.89 64.37 79.03
CA GLY A 841 52.26 63.10 79.66
C GLY A 841 53.42 62.39 78.96
N LEU A 842 53.93 61.33 79.58
CA LEU A 842 55.15 60.64 79.13
C LEU A 842 55.02 59.92 77.79
N ASP A 843 53.83 59.43 77.47
CA ASP A 843 53.55 58.74 76.20
C ASP A 843 53.25 59.69 75.03
N ALA A 844 53.32 61.00 75.26
CA ALA A 844 53.30 61.99 74.20
C ALA A 844 54.50 61.78 73.24
N LYS A 845 54.23 61.79 71.95
CA LYS A 845 55.27 61.90 70.92
C LYS A 845 55.76 63.34 70.91
N VAL A 846 57.07 63.56 70.92
CA VAL A 846 57.71 64.89 70.88
C VAL A 846 58.70 64.97 69.71
N ALA A 847 58.79 66.13 69.06
CA ALA A 847 59.67 66.38 67.91
C ALA A 847 60.30 67.77 67.98
N LEU A 848 61.57 67.88 67.56
CA LEU A 848 62.22 69.15 67.29
C LEU A 848 61.90 69.62 65.85
N PRO A 849 61.96 70.94 65.56
CA PRO A 849 61.67 71.46 64.23
C PRO A 849 62.53 70.81 63.12
N GLY A 850 61.88 70.05 62.23
CA GLY A 850 62.53 69.33 61.13
C GLY A 850 63.08 67.95 61.48
N GLU A 851 62.81 67.42 62.68
CA GLU A 851 63.18 66.08 63.11
C GLU A 851 61.93 65.19 63.30
N GLY A 852 62.11 63.87 63.29
CA GLY A 852 61.02 62.92 63.54
C GLY A 852 60.52 62.96 64.99
N SER A 853 59.29 62.48 65.20
CA SER A 853 58.72 62.38 66.54
C SER A 853 59.09 61.07 67.23
N VAL A 854 59.33 61.13 68.54
CA VAL A 854 59.73 60.00 69.41
C VAL A 854 58.91 60.12 70.70
N LYS A 855 58.53 59.01 71.36
CA LYS A 855 57.85 59.12 72.66
C LYS A 855 58.80 59.73 73.69
N ALA A 856 58.31 60.63 74.52
CA ALA A 856 59.14 61.22 75.56
C ALA A 856 59.58 60.19 76.61
N SER A 857 58.78 59.15 76.87
CA SER A 857 59.13 57.99 77.68
C SER A 857 60.37 57.23 77.17
N ASP A 858 60.52 57.06 75.85
CA ASP A 858 61.70 56.44 75.24
C ASP A 858 62.96 57.30 75.45
N ILE A 859 62.86 58.62 75.20
CA ILE A 859 63.96 59.58 75.43
C ILE A 859 64.39 59.59 76.91
N ILE A 860 63.43 59.48 77.84
CA ILE A 860 63.71 59.38 79.29
C ILE A 860 64.41 58.07 79.63
N ALA A 861 64.00 56.94 79.05
CA ALA A 861 64.64 55.64 79.26
C ALA A 861 66.10 55.63 78.77
N ASP A 862 66.35 56.11 77.54
CA ASP A 862 67.71 56.25 76.98
C ASP A 862 68.57 57.18 77.84
N ALA A 863 68.00 58.26 78.38
CA ALA A 863 68.71 59.17 79.26
C ALA A 863 69.07 58.56 80.63
N ILE A 864 68.18 57.74 81.21
CA ILE A 864 68.49 56.99 82.43
C ILE A 864 69.56 55.92 82.16
N GLN A 865 69.55 55.28 80.99
CA GLN A 865 70.58 54.32 80.59
C GLN A 865 71.95 55.00 80.40
N ALA A 866 72.00 56.10 79.65
CA ALA A 866 73.21 56.91 79.48
C ALA A 866 73.74 57.43 80.82
N TRP A 867 72.87 57.92 81.70
CA TRP A 867 73.24 58.38 83.05
C TRP A 867 73.80 57.26 83.93
N SER A 868 73.17 56.09 83.94
CA SER A 868 73.50 55.01 84.88
C SER A 868 74.75 54.22 84.49
N SER A 869 74.95 53.95 83.19
CA SER A 869 76.02 53.07 82.70
C SER A 869 76.66 53.48 81.37
N GLY A 870 76.21 54.57 80.74
CA GLY A 870 76.76 55.05 79.47
C GLY A 870 78.18 55.61 79.59
N THR A 871 78.87 55.67 78.46
CA THR A 871 80.14 56.38 78.29
C THR A 871 79.94 57.89 78.30
N HIS A 872 81.04 58.64 78.48
CA HIS A 872 81.04 60.11 78.37
C HIS A 872 80.49 60.60 77.02
N THR A 873 80.67 59.85 75.93
CA THR A 873 80.14 60.20 74.60
C THR A 873 78.61 60.09 74.56
N GLU A 874 78.05 58.99 75.08
CA GLU A 874 76.60 58.77 75.15
C GLU A 874 75.93 59.76 76.12
N GLN A 875 76.56 60.03 77.26
CA GLN A 875 76.12 61.05 78.22
C GLN A 875 76.11 62.46 77.60
N SER A 876 77.17 62.83 76.87
CA SER A 876 77.25 64.12 76.18
C SER A 876 76.27 64.24 75.01
N ALA A 877 76.02 63.15 74.27
CA ALA A 877 75.05 63.14 73.18
C ALA A 877 73.61 63.34 73.70
N MET A 878 73.23 62.59 74.74
CA MET A 878 71.90 62.73 75.35
C MET A 878 71.73 64.07 76.09
N SER A 879 72.76 64.53 76.80
CA SER A 879 72.79 65.87 77.40
C SER A 879 72.49 66.94 76.35
N THR A 880 73.14 66.86 75.18
CA THR A 880 72.90 67.77 74.06
C THR A 880 71.47 67.65 73.51
N LEU A 881 70.93 66.44 73.36
CA LEU A 881 69.56 66.23 72.87
C LEU A 881 68.51 66.84 73.80
N LEU A 882 68.61 66.57 75.10
CA LEU A 882 67.71 67.12 76.12
C LEU A 882 67.83 68.64 76.22
N ASP A 883 69.02 69.21 76.03
CA ASP A 883 69.21 70.67 75.99
C ASP A 883 68.45 71.30 74.82
N ARG A 884 68.52 70.69 73.63
CA ARG A 884 67.80 71.15 72.42
C ARG A 884 66.28 71.15 72.64
N PHE A 885 65.74 70.09 73.24
CA PHE A 885 64.32 70.05 73.63
C PHE A 885 63.98 71.12 74.66
N ASN A 886 64.71 71.19 75.77
CA ASN A 886 64.43 72.13 76.87
C ASN A 886 64.61 73.60 76.50
N MET A 887 65.44 73.93 75.50
CA MET A 887 65.62 75.30 75.00
C MET A 887 64.65 75.67 73.87
N SER A 888 63.98 74.70 73.24
CA SER A 888 63.08 74.98 72.11
C SER A 888 61.69 75.43 72.58
N SER A 889 61.26 76.61 72.13
CA SER A 889 59.87 77.06 72.23
C SER A 889 58.97 76.50 71.11
N MET A 890 59.53 75.72 70.19
CA MET A 890 58.85 75.14 69.02
C MET A 890 58.92 73.62 68.99
N VAL A 891 58.97 72.97 70.16
CA VAL A 891 58.75 71.52 70.26
C VAL A 891 57.30 71.24 69.82
N SER A 892 57.16 70.43 68.77
CA SER A 892 55.88 69.83 68.41
C SER A 892 55.65 68.63 69.31
N CYS A 893 54.46 68.46 69.86
CA CYS A 893 54.07 67.20 70.47
C CYS A 893 52.69 66.75 69.98
N SER A 894 52.41 65.48 70.20
CA SER A 894 51.08 64.94 70.06
C SER A 894 50.78 63.83 71.05
N VAL A 895 49.50 63.79 71.41
CA VAL A 895 48.90 62.78 72.28
C VAL A 895 47.81 62.04 71.52
N ILE A 896 47.52 60.81 71.95
CA ILE A 896 46.34 60.08 71.52
C ILE A 896 45.10 60.95 71.74
N SER A 897 44.23 61.06 70.74
CA SER A 897 42.98 61.79 70.90
C SER A 897 41.99 60.99 71.75
N GLU A 898 41.29 61.68 72.66
CA GLU A 898 40.26 61.06 73.52
C GLU A 898 39.02 60.59 72.74
N VAL A 899 38.82 61.14 71.54
CA VAL A 899 37.76 60.83 70.57
C VAL A 899 38.37 60.73 69.16
N PRO A 900 37.73 60.01 68.21
CA PRO A 900 38.13 60.04 66.80
C PRO A 900 38.33 61.47 66.27
N CYS A 901 39.37 61.67 65.47
CA CYS A 901 39.68 62.96 64.87
C CYS A 901 38.76 63.24 63.68
N ASP A 902 38.36 64.50 63.47
CA ASP A 902 37.66 64.89 62.25
C ASP A 902 38.56 64.70 61.02
N PHE A 903 38.03 64.10 59.96
CA PHE A 903 38.67 63.98 58.65
C PHE A 903 37.66 64.31 57.53
N ALA A 904 38.15 64.63 56.33
CA ALA A 904 37.27 64.85 55.18
C ALA A 904 36.68 63.51 54.69
N PRO A 905 35.37 63.43 54.34
CA PRO A 905 34.77 62.19 53.85
C PRO A 905 35.56 61.58 52.68
N MET A 906 35.95 60.31 52.81
CA MET A 906 36.74 59.61 51.78
C MET A 906 35.88 59.13 50.60
N CYS A 907 34.56 59.02 50.82
CA CYS A 907 33.54 58.81 49.80
C CYS A 907 32.61 60.04 49.72
N PRO A 908 31.97 60.29 48.55
CA PRO A 908 31.05 61.40 48.34
C PRO A 908 29.69 61.26 49.04
#